data_AF-A0A242Z244-F1
#
_entry.id   AF-A0A242Z244-F1
#
_cell.length_a   1.000
_cell.length_b   1.000
_cell.length_c   1.000
_cell.angle_alpha   90.00
_cell.angle_beta   90.00
_cell.angle_gamma   90.00
#
_symmetry.space_group_name_H-M   'P 1'
#
loop_
_entity.id
_entity.type
_entity.pdbx_description
1 polymer ?
#
loop_
_entity_poly.entity_id
_entity_poly.type
_entity_poly.pdbx_seq_one_letter_code
_entity_poly.pdbx_strand_id
1 'polypeptide(L)'
;MTKVEKIEDLKKGTIINNKNLTELFKCSPRGGMRRSLRTNSLVLLSYKNRKPYKDISKKNGLWQYTAMGRNGNQKLDFMSNKTVLNSNETGVKLYLFLVENDKYEFIDRVLLAGEPKQEKQEGEDGKERDVWIFQLIEVGKETDIFEFLLSCSRDKLEKTDNILSFPRYDLSLHSVDPLSNLMRIEGIDTLTSPGGWFFTSSKFFNNSNTKSKYKNGYINEIIEKDSKVSKGIVFEGQNKFINPFYGTRKYRTPIKSEKTTKFSEEFGFLMHKVEYKYPKSGWVKVEFIPKEISDNGNRNTPFVSLIIGPNGTGKSTVLSNLQKIYLDAFNYASSRGTEYISRDVEYKIVYQMGTDFYEICYEKNVNDENRNENPIYSKEYYKNEKKVSFYEVNLPKKVLASAFSLNDRFTFEQNNEDSNKRYSYLGIKSGNNIARVGETTRNLVLNILQSSQKDYFDRNLKYLTDFINVEPTFRIKYVLKKGKLNDLIDNNNIIKLQNRLRVQSKKEKEQISFIDDKDITDFLSKLLENQYESEIFRFDSNFISIDFNFRQEGIYHEYYDELYILWHLYELGILNEPIVFLKKGEFYKLEDASSGEAQYITTLINILSNVEKDSLVIIDEPETSLHPNWQYKYVNGIREIFKNYNSCHFIMATHSHFLISDLAPETSSIVSFRRINDSELITELHDDKTFGWSPDDILYNIFHMKTARNYYLEEDLTKLLSFISSGEEDKKEEIGLILHKLSKLTLKPNDPLNHIIENARRYLTNA
;
A
#
# COMPACT_ATOMS: atom_id res chain seq x y z
N MET A 1 -35.52 3.07 17.72
CA MET A 1 -34.16 3.36 17.21
C MET A 1 -34.12 2.86 15.78
N THR A 2 -33.56 3.66 14.87
CA THR A 2 -33.48 3.29 13.46
C THR A 2 -32.39 2.23 13.30
N LYS A 3 -32.65 1.16 12.56
CA LYS A 3 -31.61 0.21 12.15
C LYS A 3 -31.05 0.69 10.82
N VAL A 4 -29.81 1.14 10.80
CA VAL A 4 -29.10 1.56 9.60
C VAL A 4 -28.18 0.44 9.17
N GLU A 5 -28.24 0.05 7.89
CA GLU A 5 -27.45 -1.08 7.37
C GLU A 5 -26.13 -0.64 6.75
N LYS A 6 -26.06 0.57 6.18
CA LYS A 6 -24.85 1.11 5.52
C LYS A 6 -24.55 2.53 5.98
N ILE A 7 -23.27 2.88 6.06
CA ILE A 7 -22.81 4.20 6.54
C ILE A 7 -23.35 5.31 5.64
N GLU A 8 -23.48 5.05 4.34
CA GLU A 8 -23.98 6.01 3.35
C GLU A 8 -25.46 6.39 3.57
N ASP A 9 -26.23 5.53 4.23
CA ASP A 9 -27.65 5.77 4.54
C ASP A 9 -27.84 6.60 5.82
N LEU A 10 -26.75 6.91 6.53
CA LEU A 10 -26.78 7.65 7.78
C LEU A 10 -27.07 9.14 7.55
N LYS A 11 -28.26 9.59 7.94
CA LYS A 11 -28.69 10.98 7.81
C LYS A 11 -28.57 11.73 9.14
N LYS A 12 -28.24 13.02 9.08
CA LYS A 12 -28.24 13.92 10.24
C LYS A 12 -29.53 13.79 11.07
N GLY A 13 -29.37 13.66 12.39
CA GLY A 13 -30.45 13.43 13.34
C GLY A 13 -30.88 11.97 13.51
N THR A 14 -30.27 11.02 12.78
CA THR A 14 -30.59 9.59 12.95
C THR A 14 -30.14 9.10 14.33
N ILE A 15 -31.03 8.39 15.03
CA ILE A 15 -30.74 7.83 16.37
C ILE A 15 -30.61 6.31 16.29
N ILE A 16 -29.41 5.83 16.60
CA ILE A 16 -29.04 4.41 16.66
C ILE A 16 -28.65 3.99 18.09
N ASN A 17 -28.39 2.70 18.31
CA ASN A 17 -27.83 2.19 19.56
C ASN A 17 -26.36 1.77 19.39
N ASN A 18 -25.70 1.45 20.51
CA ASN A 18 -24.30 1.03 20.53
C ASN A 18 -24.03 -0.18 19.62
N LYS A 19 -24.93 -1.17 19.65
CA LYS A 19 -24.80 -2.39 18.84
C LYS A 19 -24.83 -2.07 17.33
N ASN A 20 -25.81 -1.29 16.88
CA ASN A 20 -25.91 -0.89 15.49
C ASN A 20 -24.74 0.01 15.09
N LEU A 21 -24.26 0.90 15.96
CA LEU A 21 -23.06 1.72 15.71
C LEU A 21 -21.82 0.84 15.50
N THR A 22 -21.57 -0.12 16.39
CA THR A 22 -20.45 -1.07 16.29
C THR A 22 -20.58 -1.93 15.02
N GLU A 23 -21.76 -2.43 14.71
CA GLU A 23 -22.00 -3.22 13.48
C GLU A 23 -21.84 -2.37 12.20
N LEU A 24 -22.23 -1.10 12.23
CA LEU A 24 -22.21 -0.18 11.09
C LEU A 24 -20.78 0.27 10.77
N PHE A 25 -20.03 0.68 11.79
CA PHE A 25 -18.66 1.18 11.64
C PHE A 25 -17.58 0.11 11.81
N LYS A 26 -17.92 -1.10 12.30
CA LYS A 26 -16.96 -2.19 12.57
C LYS A 26 -15.84 -1.74 13.51
N CYS A 27 -16.22 -1.06 14.60
CA CYS A 27 -15.30 -0.51 15.59
C CYS A 27 -15.59 -1.06 16.99
N SER A 28 -14.66 -0.85 17.93
CA SER A 28 -14.82 -1.25 19.34
C SER A 28 -16.19 -0.82 19.92
N PRO A 29 -16.83 -1.68 20.74
CA PRO A 29 -18.09 -1.33 21.42
C PRO A 29 -17.91 -0.33 22.56
N ARG A 30 -16.66 0.04 22.91
CA ARG A 30 -16.29 0.88 24.05
C ARG A 30 -15.46 2.08 23.58
N GLY A 31 -15.21 3.03 24.49
CA GLY A 31 -14.42 4.23 24.21
C GLY A 31 -15.21 5.42 23.64
N GLY A 32 -14.64 6.63 23.82
CA GLY A 32 -15.20 7.91 23.36
C GLY A 32 -14.80 8.30 21.93
N MET A 33 -13.68 7.78 21.44
CA MET A 33 -13.30 7.85 20.03
C MET A 33 -13.03 6.44 19.53
N ARG A 34 -13.71 6.00 18.47
CA ARG A 34 -13.69 4.60 18.02
C ARG A 34 -13.19 4.50 16.59
N ARG A 35 -11.95 4.05 16.43
CA ARG A 35 -11.31 3.86 15.12
C ARG A 35 -11.78 2.56 14.48
N SER A 36 -11.98 2.59 13.17
CA SER A 36 -12.16 1.39 12.35
C SER A 36 -11.29 1.44 11.10
N LEU A 37 -10.27 0.59 11.04
CA LEU A 37 -9.45 0.45 9.84
C LEU A 37 -10.28 -0.09 8.66
N ARG A 38 -11.28 -0.92 8.94
CA ARG A 38 -12.17 -1.55 7.96
C ARG A 38 -13.00 -0.55 7.15
N THR A 39 -13.60 0.44 7.82
CA THR A 39 -14.43 1.48 7.16
C THR A 39 -13.66 2.78 6.92
N ASN A 40 -12.36 2.78 7.23
CA ASN A 40 -11.50 3.97 7.27
C ASN A 40 -12.15 5.19 7.96
N SER A 41 -12.80 4.96 9.09
CA SER A 41 -13.52 5.98 9.84
C SER A 41 -13.05 6.09 11.29
N LEU A 42 -13.34 7.23 11.90
CA LEU A 42 -13.23 7.47 13.33
C LEU A 42 -14.55 8.04 13.84
N VAL A 43 -15.21 7.30 14.73
CA VAL A 43 -16.45 7.74 15.36
C VAL A 43 -16.11 8.54 16.62
N LEU A 44 -16.57 9.78 16.68
CA LEU A 44 -16.39 10.70 17.79
C LEU A 44 -17.68 10.71 18.60
N LEU A 45 -17.62 10.24 19.84
CA LEU A 45 -18.75 10.23 20.76
C LEU A 45 -18.59 11.34 21.79
N SER A 46 -19.61 12.17 21.95
CA SER A 46 -19.74 13.09 23.06
C SER A 46 -20.86 12.63 23.97
N TYR A 47 -20.49 12.18 25.18
CA TYR A 47 -21.43 11.71 26.19
C TYR A 47 -21.91 12.89 27.02
N LYS A 48 -23.22 13.09 27.07
CA LYS A 48 -23.83 14.15 27.88
C LYS A 48 -23.72 13.83 29.37
N ASN A 49 -23.37 14.83 30.18
CA ASN A 49 -23.24 14.73 31.65
C ASN A 49 -22.25 13.65 32.13
N ARG A 50 -21.28 13.25 31.31
CA ARG A 50 -20.30 12.21 31.66
C ARG A 50 -18.95 12.83 32.00
N LYS A 51 -18.63 12.93 33.30
CA LYS A 51 -17.28 13.25 33.78
C LYS A 51 -16.24 12.27 33.19
N PRO A 52 -15.00 12.71 32.91
CA PRO A 52 -14.41 14.02 33.22
C PRO A 52 -14.64 15.09 32.14
N TYR A 53 -15.28 14.74 31.02
CA TYR A 53 -15.39 15.63 29.87
C TYR A 53 -16.59 16.55 29.99
N LYS A 54 -16.41 17.82 29.61
CA LYS A 54 -17.53 18.75 29.44
C LYS A 54 -18.36 18.39 28.21
N ASP A 55 -19.65 18.68 28.28
CA ASP A 55 -20.56 18.58 27.13
C ASP A 55 -20.03 19.40 25.95
N ILE A 56 -20.12 18.82 24.75
CA ILE A 56 -19.68 19.49 23.53
C ILE A 56 -20.55 20.71 23.25
N SER A 57 -19.91 21.81 22.86
CA SER A 57 -20.58 23.06 22.48
C SER A 57 -20.21 23.47 21.06
N LYS A 58 -21.07 24.25 20.41
CA LYS A 58 -20.78 24.87 19.11
C LYS A 58 -20.43 26.34 19.33
N LYS A 59 -19.22 26.76 18.93
CA LYS A 59 -18.74 28.16 18.99
C LYS A 59 -18.38 28.62 17.57
N ASN A 60 -18.96 29.73 17.11
CA ASN A 60 -18.75 30.28 15.77
C ASN A 60 -18.93 29.24 14.64
N GLY A 61 -19.98 28.42 14.72
CA GLY A 61 -20.23 27.37 13.72
C GLY A 61 -19.36 26.12 13.84
N LEU A 62 -18.37 26.09 14.75
CA LEU A 62 -17.45 24.97 14.95
C LEU A 62 -17.77 24.22 16.26
N TRP A 63 -17.87 22.90 16.17
CA TRP A 63 -17.97 22.03 17.34
C TRP A 63 -16.65 22.01 18.11
N GLN A 64 -16.73 22.18 19.43
CA GLN A 64 -15.58 22.17 20.34
C GLN A 64 -15.47 20.81 21.01
N TYR A 65 -14.84 19.85 20.33
CA TYR A 65 -14.77 18.46 20.78
C TYR A 65 -13.54 18.22 21.67
N THR A 66 -13.75 17.75 22.89
CA THR A 66 -12.64 17.47 23.81
C THR A 66 -11.89 16.20 23.39
N ALA A 67 -10.57 16.29 23.32
CA ALA A 67 -9.68 15.18 22.98
C ALA A 67 -9.72 14.07 24.05
N MET A 68 -9.17 12.91 23.71
CA MET A 68 -9.11 11.73 24.57
C MET A 68 -7.96 11.87 25.57
N GLY A 69 -8.09 11.17 26.69
CA GLY A 69 -7.16 11.15 27.81
C GLY A 69 -7.89 11.57 29.08
N ARG A 70 -7.87 10.71 30.11
CA ARG A 70 -8.79 10.80 31.27
C ARG A 70 -8.17 11.53 32.45
N ASN A 71 -6.87 11.37 32.64
CA ASN A 71 -6.09 11.97 33.72
C ASN A 71 -4.85 12.67 33.18
N GLY A 72 -4.33 13.64 33.94
CA GLY A 72 -3.15 14.42 33.57
C GLY A 72 -3.32 15.25 32.28
N ASN A 73 -2.28 16.02 31.96
CA ASN A 73 -2.31 16.89 30.79
C ASN A 73 -2.37 16.07 29.50
N GLN A 74 -3.38 16.34 28.67
CA GLN A 74 -3.59 15.65 27.40
C GLN A 74 -2.51 15.98 26.39
N LYS A 75 -2.32 15.05 25.45
CA LYS A 75 -1.36 15.17 24.37
C LYS A 75 -2.01 14.81 23.04
N LEU A 76 -1.57 15.49 21.98
CA LEU A 76 -2.10 15.31 20.62
C LEU A 76 -1.49 14.09 19.90
N ASP A 77 -0.33 13.60 20.33
CA ASP A 77 0.36 12.42 19.78
C ASP A 77 -0.26 11.08 20.23
N PHE A 78 -1.37 11.17 20.95
CA PHE A 78 -2.11 10.06 21.52
C PHE A 78 -3.05 9.38 20.51
N MET A 79 -3.01 8.04 20.39
CA MET A 79 -3.92 7.19 19.58
C MET A 79 -4.88 7.94 18.62
N SER A 80 -6.14 8.08 19.04
CA SER A 80 -7.21 8.71 18.24
C SER A 80 -7.06 10.24 18.15
N ASN A 81 -6.41 10.91 19.11
CA ASN A 81 -6.11 12.34 19.00
C ASN A 81 -5.20 12.62 17.79
N LYS A 82 -4.17 11.79 17.61
CA LYS A 82 -3.27 11.85 16.44
C LYS A 82 -4.04 11.61 15.15
N THR A 83 -4.99 10.67 15.18
CA THR A 83 -5.85 10.38 14.01
C THR A 83 -6.74 11.57 13.66
N VAL A 84 -7.36 12.24 14.63
CA VAL A 84 -8.15 13.45 14.39
C VAL A 84 -7.27 14.56 13.82
N LEU A 85 -6.10 14.79 14.42
CA LEU A 85 -5.16 15.85 14.00
C LEU A 85 -4.78 15.74 12.52
N ASN A 86 -4.55 14.52 12.05
CA ASN A 86 -4.12 14.24 10.68
C ASN A 86 -5.29 13.80 9.77
N SER A 87 -6.54 13.87 10.23
CA SER A 87 -7.70 13.27 9.54
C SER A 87 -7.89 13.77 8.10
N ASN A 88 -7.75 15.09 7.88
CA ASN A 88 -7.91 15.71 6.56
C ASN A 88 -6.87 15.19 5.55
N GLU A 89 -5.61 15.03 5.97
CA GLU A 89 -4.52 14.57 5.11
C GLU A 89 -4.55 13.04 4.95
N THR A 90 -4.99 12.34 5.99
CA THR A 90 -5.05 10.88 5.99
C THR A 90 -6.26 10.30 5.28
N GLY A 91 -7.27 11.12 5.00
CA GLY A 91 -8.54 10.68 4.41
C GLY A 91 -9.43 9.90 5.39
N VAL A 92 -9.09 9.86 6.68
CA VAL A 92 -9.92 9.21 7.71
C VAL A 92 -11.19 10.03 7.89
N LYS A 93 -12.35 9.39 7.67
CA LYS A 93 -13.65 10.06 7.78
C LYS A 93 -14.08 10.16 9.25
N LEU A 94 -14.32 11.37 9.74
CA LEU A 94 -14.77 11.62 11.11
C LEU A 94 -16.31 11.69 11.17
N TYR A 95 -16.93 10.94 12.08
CA TYR A 95 -18.38 10.92 12.30
C TYR A 95 -18.70 11.32 13.73
N LEU A 96 -19.45 12.40 13.93
CA LEU A 96 -19.77 12.91 15.27
C LEU A 96 -21.15 12.44 15.74
N PHE A 97 -21.22 11.92 16.96
CA PHE A 97 -22.45 11.53 17.63
C PHE A 97 -22.57 12.18 19.02
N LEU A 98 -23.80 12.54 19.37
CA LEU A 98 -24.17 12.87 20.75
C LEU A 98 -24.80 11.64 21.41
N VAL A 99 -24.39 11.37 22.65
CA VAL A 99 -24.83 10.18 23.39
C VAL A 99 -25.56 10.59 24.67
N GLU A 100 -26.82 10.20 24.78
CA GLU A 100 -27.68 10.42 25.95
C GLU A 100 -28.57 9.19 26.19
N ASN A 101 -28.52 8.58 27.37
CA ASN A 101 -29.32 7.40 27.74
C ASN A 101 -29.27 6.26 26.70
N ASP A 102 -28.06 5.84 26.31
CA ASP A 102 -27.77 4.83 25.28
C ASP A 102 -28.37 5.09 23.88
N LYS A 103 -28.82 6.32 23.62
CA LYS A 103 -29.21 6.81 22.30
C LYS A 103 -28.04 7.57 21.69
N TYR A 104 -27.68 7.18 20.47
CA TYR A 104 -26.56 7.74 19.73
C TYR A 104 -27.15 8.54 18.55
N GLU A 105 -27.26 9.84 18.72
CA GLU A 105 -27.76 10.75 17.68
C GLU A 105 -26.61 11.18 16.77
N PHE A 106 -26.72 10.87 15.48
CA PHE A 106 -25.75 11.28 14.48
C PHE A 106 -25.89 12.76 14.17
N ILE A 107 -24.81 13.52 14.37
CA ILE A 107 -24.76 14.95 14.07
C ILE A 107 -24.47 15.17 12.60
N ASP A 108 -23.27 14.80 12.17
CA ASP A 108 -22.86 14.83 10.78
C ASP A 108 -21.50 14.14 10.62
N ARG A 109 -21.08 13.96 9.38
CA ARG A 109 -19.65 13.89 9.09
C ARG A 109 -19.01 15.24 9.39
N VAL A 110 -17.83 15.21 9.97
CA VAL A 110 -17.07 16.41 10.32
C VAL A 110 -15.65 16.39 9.74
N LEU A 111 -15.05 17.56 9.59
CA LEU A 111 -13.63 17.76 9.25
C LEU A 111 -12.93 18.55 10.35
N LEU A 112 -11.62 18.34 10.50
CA LEU A 112 -10.82 19.17 11.39
C LEU A 112 -10.67 20.56 10.77
N ALA A 113 -11.25 21.56 11.42
CA ALA A 113 -11.36 22.91 10.91
C ALA A 113 -10.15 23.79 11.26
N GLY A 114 -9.33 23.43 12.24
CA GLY A 114 -8.17 24.23 12.63
C GLY A 114 -7.29 23.57 13.66
N GLU A 115 -6.26 24.30 14.11
CA GLU A 115 -5.37 23.80 15.16
C GLU A 115 -6.14 23.61 16.48
N PRO A 116 -5.91 22.49 17.20
CA PRO A 116 -6.54 22.25 18.49
C PRO A 116 -6.16 23.32 19.52
N LYS A 117 -7.09 23.67 20.41
CA LYS A 117 -6.87 24.66 21.48
C LYS A 117 -6.75 23.99 22.83
N GLN A 118 -6.01 24.60 23.76
CA GLN A 118 -5.97 24.11 25.14
C GLN A 118 -7.02 24.80 26.00
N GLU A 119 -7.70 24.02 26.83
CA GLU A 119 -8.58 24.49 27.90
C GLU A 119 -8.25 23.74 29.19
N LYS A 120 -8.72 24.25 30.34
CA LYS A 120 -8.63 23.54 31.62
C LYS A 120 -9.95 22.82 31.93
N GLN A 121 -9.84 21.54 32.29
CA GLN A 121 -10.95 20.72 32.78
C GLN A 121 -10.48 19.85 33.96
N GLU A 122 -11.40 19.31 34.75
CA GLU A 122 -11.07 18.32 35.78
C GLU A 122 -10.83 16.94 35.14
N GLY A 123 -9.92 16.14 35.70
CA GLY A 123 -9.73 14.72 35.38
C GLY A 123 -10.70 13.81 36.12
N GLU A 124 -10.63 12.50 35.86
CA GLU A 124 -11.36 11.50 36.67
C GLU A 124 -10.85 11.47 38.11
N ASP A 125 -9.59 11.85 38.32
CA ASP A 125 -8.96 12.02 39.63
C ASP A 125 -9.36 13.30 40.37
N GLY A 126 -10.23 14.12 39.77
CA GLY A 126 -10.71 15.40 40.34
C GLY A 126 -9.67 16.54 40.30
N LYS A 127 -8.53 16.37 39.63
CA LYS A 127 -7.52 17.42 39.49
C LYS A 127 -7.70 18.20 38.20
N GLU A 128 -7.40 19.51 38.23
CA GLU A 128 -7.31 20.30 37.00
C GLU A 128 -6.19 19.76 36.09
N ARG A 129 -6.48 19.71 34.80
CA ARG A 129 -5.55 19.31 33.75
C ARG A 129 -5.79 20.10 32.47
N ASP A 130 -4.73 20.23 31.68
CA ASP A 130 -4.81 20.80 30.33
C ASP A 130 -5.43 19.77 29.38
N VAL A 131 -6.47 20.16 28.67
CA VAL A 131 -7.16 19.34 27.67
C VAL A 131 -7.09 20.00 26.31
N TRP A 132 -7.03 19.18 25.26
CA TRP A 132 -7.07 19.65 23.88
C TRP A 132 -8.51 19.66 23.38
N ILE A 133 -8.88 20.71 22.68
CA ILE A 133 -10.19 20.91 22.07
C ILE A 133 -10.01 20.95 20.55
N PHE A 134 -10.50 19.93 19.87
CA PHE A 134 -10.58 19.87 18.42
C PHE A 134 -11.72 20.75 17.92
N GLN A 135 -11.41 21.61 16.95
CA GLN A 135 -12.41 22.45 16.29
C GLN A 135 -12.91 21.71 15.05
N LEU A 136 -14.16 21.28 15.05
CA LEU A 136 -14.73 20.44 14.00
C LEU A 136 -15.83 21.19 13.24
N ILE A 137 -15.82 21.09 11.90
CA ILE A 137 -16.84 21.67 11.02
C ILE A 137 -17.69 20.58 10.39
N GLU A 138 -19.00 20.80 10.30
CA GLU A 138 -19.93 19.91 9.61
C GLU A 138 -19.67 19.95 8.10
N VAL A 139 -19.73 18.78 7.46
CA VAL A 139 -19.42 18.64 6.03
C VAL A 139 -20.64 18.84 5.15
N GLY A 140 -21.83 18.40 5.59
CA GLY A 140 -23.02 18.35 4.75
C GLY A 140 -22.80 17.49 3.51
N LYS A 141 -23.36 17.91 2.37
CA LYS A 141 -23.09 17.25 1.07
C LYS A 141 -21.75 17.72 0.52
N GLU A 142 -20.82 16.79 0.33
CA GLU A 142 -19.50 17.08 -0.24
C GLU A 142 -19.31 16.56 -1.67
N THR A 143 -18.36 17.17 -2.38
CA THR A 143 -17.81 16.66 -3.65
C THR A 143 -16.37 17.10 -3.82
N ASP A 144 -15.64 16.43 -4.72
CA ASP A 144 -14.31 16.89 -5.14
C ASP A 144 -14.43 18.19 -5.98
N ILE A 145 -13.57 19.17 -5.69
CA ILE A 145 -13.57 20.49 -6.38
C ILE A 145 -13.23 20.37 -7.86
N PHE A 146 -12.32 19.49 -8.23
CA PHE A 146 -11.87 19.35 -9.61
C PHE A 146 -13.03 18.86 -10.46
N GLU A 147 -13.71 17.80 -10.01
CA GLU A 147 -14.93 17.27 -10.63
C GLU A 147 -16.06 18.30 -10.67
N PHE A 148 -16.24 19.04 -9.58
CA PHE A 148 -17.25 20.09 -9.50
C PHE A 148 -17.03 21.18 -10.57
N LEU A 149 -15.79 21.68 -10.72
CA LEU A 149 -15.47 22.66 -11.75
C LEU A 149 -15.56 22.08 -13.16
N LEU A 150 -15.17 20.82 -13.35
CA LEU A 150 -15.24 20.14 -14.64
C LEU A 150 -16.68 19.91 -15.11
N SER A 151 -17.62 19.75 -14.18
CA SER A 151 -19.06 19.65 -14.49
C SER A 151 -19.64 20.93 -15.11
N CYS A 152 -18.94 22.05 -14.97
CA CYS A 152 -19.30 23.34 -15.53
C CYS A 152 -18.47 23.65 -16.79
N SER A 153 -19.09 24.31 -17.78
CA SER A 153 -18.32 24.81 -18.92
C SER A 153 -17.39 25.95 -18.48
N ARG A 154 -16.14 25.95 -18.96
CA ARG A 154 -15.17 27.03 -18.68
C ARG A 154 -15.73 28.43 -18.95
N ASP A 155 -16.45 28.61 -20.05
CA ASP A 155 -17.05 29.89 -20.43
C ASP A 155 -18.09 30.38 -19.39
N LYS A 156 -18.86 29.48 -18.80
CA LYS A 156 -19.77 29.80 -17.68
C LYS A 156 -18.96 30.23 -16.46
N LEU A 157 -17.94 29.46 -16.06
CA LEU A 157 -17.12 29.75 -14.89
C LEU A 157 -16.33 31.07 -15.03
N GLU A 158 -15.89 31.42 -16.24
CA GLU A 158 -15.17 32.67 -16.50
C GLU A 158 -16.12 33.85 -16.70
N LYS A 159 -17.06 33.76 -17.65
CA LYS A 159 -17.83 34.92 -18.13
C LYS A 159 -19.13 35.14 -17.38
N THR A 160 -19.77 34.08 -16.89
CA THR A 160 -21.08 34.15 -16.24
C THR A 160 -20.94 34.20 -14.73
N ASP A 161 -20.17 33.26 -14.18
CA ASP A 161 -20.05 33.09 -12.74
C ASP A 161 -18.83 33.87 -12.18
N ASN A 162 -17.92 34.37 -13.04
CA ASN A 162 -16.73 35.12 -12.63
C ASN A 162 -15.87 34.40 -11.56
N ILE A 163 -15.84 33.07 -11.63
CA ILE A 163 -15.06 32.19 -10.75
C ILE A 163 -13.60 32.12 -11.23
N LEU A 164 -13.35 32.09 -12.54
CA LEU A 164 -12.00 31.95 -13.11
C LEU A 164 -11.50 33.29 -13.67
N SER A 165 -10.23 33.61 -13.43
CA SER A 165 -9.60 34.87 -13.87
C SER A 165 -8.65 34.69 -15.07
N PHE A 166 -8.86 35.44 -16.16
CA PHE A 166 -7.93 35.49 -17.31
C PHE A 166 -6.60 36.18 -16.94
N PRO A 167 -5.42 35.82 -17.49
CA PRO A 167 -5.14 34.87 -18.59
C PRO A 167 -4.83 33.44 -18.19
N ARG A 168 -4.63 33.17 -16.90
CA ARG A 168 -4.26 31.83 -16.41
C ARG A 168 -5.46 31.00 -15.97
N TYR A 169 -6.67 31.55 -16.01
CA TYR A 169 -7.88 30.94 -15.50
C TYR A 169 -7.72 30.53 -14.04
N ASP A 170 -7.08 31.36 -13.21
CA ASP A 170 -6.80 31.02 -11.82
C ASP A 170 -8.03 31.19 -10.92
N LEU A 171 -8.13 30.29 -9.94
CA LEU A 171 -8.92 30.51 -8.74
C LEU A 171 -8.13 31.44 -7.83
N SER A 172 -8.72 32.58 -7.51
CA SER A 172 -8.12 33.61 -6.68
C SER A 172 -9.06 33.98 -5.53
N LEU A 173 -8.69 34.97 -4.73
CA LEU A 173 -9.58 35.45 -3.66
C LEU A 173 -10.93 35.96 -4.23
N HIS A 174 -10.96 36.45 -5.47
CA HIS A 174 -12.18 36.89 -6.14
C HIS A 174 -13.14 35.73 -6.46
N SER A 175 -12.62 34.50 -6.55
CA SER A 175 -13.40 33.30 -6.84
C SER A 175 -14.21 32.81 -5.65
N VAL A 176 -13.89 33.25 -4.43
CA VAL A 176 -14.48 32.75 -3.18
C VAL A 176 -15.98 32.95 -3.13
N ASP A 177 -16.44 34.19 -3.36
CA ASP A 177 -17.88 34.51 -3.25
C ASP A 177 -18.70 33.86 -4.36
N PRO A 178 -18.30 33.94 -5.64
CA PRO A 178 -19.06 33.31 -6.70
C PRO A 178 -19.05 31.78 -6.62
N LEU A 179 -17.93 31.17 -6.22
CA LEU A 179 -17.86 29.71 -6.01
C LEU A 179 -18.78 29.27 -4.87
N SER A 180 -18.74 29.98 -3.74
CA SER A 180 -19.63 29.73 -2.59
C SER A 180 -21.11 29.83 -2.98
N ASN A 181 -21.47 30.79 -3.83
CA ASN A 181 -22.84 30.93 -4.34
C ASN A 181 -23.24 29.78 -5.26
N LEU A 182 -22.37 29.39 -6.19
CA LEU A 182 -22.61 28.26 -7.08
C LEU A 182 -22.78 26.96 -6.30
N MET A 183 -21.95 26.72 -5.29
CA MET A 183 -22.07 25.57 -4.39
C MET A 183 -23.46 25.49 -3.73
N ARG A 184 -23.97 26.61 -3.20
CA ARG A 184 -25.31 26.65 -2.58
C ARG A 184 -26.43 26.35 -3.57
N ILE A 185 -26.33 26.85 -4.80
CA ILE A 185 -27.31 26.60 -5.87
C ILE A 185 -27.36 25.11 -6.22
N GLU A 186 -26.19 24.46 -6.29
CA GLU A 186 -26.05 23.03 -6.60
C GLU A 186 -26.27 22.13 -5.35
N GLY A 187 -26.61 22.73 -4.20
CA GLY A 187 -26.85 22.04 -2.94
C GLY A 187 -25.64 21.34 -2.35
N ILE A 188 -24.44 21.85 -2.62
CA ILE A 188 -23.16 21.34 -2.11
C ILE A 188 -22.68 22.23 -0.97
N ASP A 189 -22.32 21.62 0.15
CA ASP A 189 -21.81 22.31 1.33
C ASP A 189 -20.29 22.36 1.35
N THR A 190 -19.60 21.29 0.95
CA THR A 190 -18.13 21.20 1.07
C THR A 190 -17.49 20.72 -0.22
N LEU A 191 -16.49 21.46 -0.69
CA LEU A 191 -15.56 21.02 -1.72
C LEU A 191 -14.28 20.50 -1.08
N THR A 192 -13.82 19.33 -1.52
CA THR A 192 -12.58 18.71 -1.02
C THR A 192 -11.59 18.49 -2.15
N SER A 193 -10.32 18.29 -1.81
CA SER A 193 -9.26 17.87 -2.73
C SER A 193 -8.23 17.00 -1.98
N PRO A 194 -7.45 16.14 -2.67
CA PRO A 194 -6.30 15.47 -2.08
C PRO A 194 -5.37 16.42 -1.32
N GLY A 195 -4.66 15.89 -0.31
CA GLY A 195 -3.73 16.68 0.52
C GLY A 195 -4.41 17.49 1.64
N GLY A 196 -5.67 17.18 1.98
CA GLY A 196 -6.39 17.79 3.09
C GLY A 196 -6.99 19.17 2.82
N TRP A 197 -6.97 19.62 1.56
CA TRP A 197 -7.58 20.87 1.17
C TRP A 197 -9.12 20.75 1.18
N PHE A 198 -9.80 21.74 1.76
CA PHE A 198 -11.25 21.85 1.62
C PHE A 198 -11.74 23.30 1.68
N PHE A 199 -12.93 23.52 1.12
CA PHE A 199 -13.62 24.80 1.11
C PHE A 199 -15.12 24.59 1.27
N THR A 200 -15.73 25.30 2.21
CA THR A 200 -17.17 25.18 2.49
C THR A 200 -17.97 26.31 1.87
N SER A 201 -19.26 26.07 1.65
CA SER A 201 -20.26 27.07 1.23
C SER A 201 -20.35 28.24 2.22
N SER A 202 -19.96 28.03 3.48
CA SER A 202 -19.85 29.07 4.51
C SER A 202 -18.56 29.92 4.43
N LYS A 203 -17.73 29.70 3.39
CA LYS A 203 -16.44 30.37 3.16
C LYS A 203 -15.38 30.06 4.23
N PHE A 204 -15.53 28.93 4.92
CA PHE A 204 -14.45 28.33 5.68
C PHE A 204 -13.55 27.52 4.75
N PHE A 205 -12.23 27.61 4.91
CA PHE A 205 -11.28 26.81 4.13
C PHE A 205 -10.20 26.18 5.01
N ASN A 206 -9.53 25.16 4.46
CA ASN A 206 -8.26 24.64 4.92
C ASN A 206 -7.36 24.39 3.70
N ASN A 207 -6.12 24.89 3.76
CA ASN A 207 -5.07 24.68 2.78
C ASN A 207 -3.74 24.41 3.51
N SER A 208 -3.41 23.14 3.76
CA SER A 208 -2.13 22.75 4.40
C SER A 208 -0.89 23.16 3.58
N ASN A 209 -1.04 23.35 2.27
CA ASN A 209 0.06 23.58 1.31
C ASN A 209 0.35 25.06 1.02
N THR A 210 -0.39 26.00 1.62
CA THR A 210 -0.11 27.44 1.50
C THR A 210 1.19 27.81 2.22
N LYS A 211 1.92 28.80 1.67
CA LYS A 211 3.06 29.43 2.36
C LYS A 211 2.62 30.54 3.31
N SER A 212 1.35 30.94 3.26
CA SER A 212 0.74 31.93 4.14
C SER A 212 0.73 31.44 5.59
N LYS A 213 0.78 32.39 6.54
CA LYS A 213 0.50 32.12 7.95
C LYS A 213 -0.96 31.68 8.18
N TYR A 214 -1.86 31.97 7.25
CA TYR A 214 -3.27 31.61 7.29
C TYR A 214 -3.52 30.29 6.54
N LYS A 215 -3.53 29.18 7.28
CA LYS A 215 -3.79 27.84 6.71
C LYS A 215 -5.26 27.47 6.66
N ASN A 216 -6.06 28.00 7.58
CA ASN A 216 -7.48 27.73 7.68
C ASN A 216 -8.22 28.90 8.33
N GLY A 217 -9.55 28.87 8.26
CA GLY A 217 -10.43 29.82 8.92
C GLY A 217 -11.54 30.36 8.02
N TYR A 218 -12.40 31.20 8.59
CA TYR A 218 -13.37 31.98 7.82
C TYR A 218 -12.66 33.10 7.09
N ILE A 219 -12.80 33.12 5.75
CA ILE A 219 -12.10 34.09 4.89
C ILE A 219 -12.45 35.53 5.27
N ASN A 220 -13.73 35.80 5.54
CA ASN A 220 -14.19 37.12 5.95
C ASN A 220 -13.51 37.60 7.24
N GLU A 221 -13.42 36.75 8.26
CA GLU A 221 -12.76 37.10 9.53
C GLU A 221 -11.26 37.35 9.34
N ILE A 222 -10.62 36.62 8.42
CA ILE A 222 -9.19 36.79 8.12
C ILE A 222 -8.95 38.13 7.42
N ILE A 223 -9.81 38.49 6.45
CA ILE A 223 -9.75 39.76 5.73
C ILE A 223 -9.99 40.95 6.68
N GLU A 224 -10.94 40.83 7.62
CA GLU A 224 -11.20 41.87 8.63
C GLU A 224 -10.00 42.08 9.57
N LYS A 225 -9.28 41.02 9.92
CA LYS A 225 -8.11 41.07 10.83
C LYS A 225 -6.83 41.56 10.15
N ASP A 226 -6.66 41.32 8.84
CA ASP A 226 -5.46 41.70 8.10
C ASP A 226 -5.83 42.15 6.67
N SER A 227 -5.91 43.45 6.46
CA SER A 227 -6.27 44.05 5.17
C SER A 227 -5.21 43.84 4.07
N LYS A 228 -4.03 43.28 4.40
CA LYS A 228 -2.96 42.95 3.44
C LYS A 228 -2.99 41.51 2.96
N VAL A 229 -4.06 40.77 3.22
CA VAL A 229 -4.28 39.40 2.70
C VAL A 229 -4.06 39.38 1.19
N SER A 230 -3.02 38.64 0.77
CA SER A 230 -2.56 38.58 -0.61
C SER A 230 -3.50 37.75 -1.49
N LYS A 231 -3.44 38.00 -2.80
CA LYS A 231 -4.15 37.22 -3.81
C LYS A 231 -3.73 35.75 -3.73
N GLY A 232 -4.62 34.91 -3.22
CA GLY A 232 -4.52 33.47 -3.37
C GLY A 232 -4.56 32.63 -2.10
N ILE A 233 -4.61 33.16 -0.87
CA ILE A 233 -4.50 32.36 0.38
C ILE A 233 -5.26 31.01 0.34
N VAL A 234 -6.51 31.02 -0.12
CA VAL A 234 -7.36 29.83 -0.20
C VAL A 234 -6.86 28.80 -1.22
N PHE A 235 -6.38 29.26 -2.37
CA PHE A 235 -6.04 28.45 -3.54
C PHE A 235 -4.52 28.45 -3.87
N GLU A 236 -3.70 29.01 -2.98
CA GLU A 236 -2.27 29.23 -3.16
C GLU A 236 -1.56 27.89 -3.22
N GLY A 237 -0.71 27.71 -4.22
CA GLY A 237 -0.02 26.44 -4.48
C GLY A 237 -0.95 25.32 -4.94
N GLN A 238 -2.27 25.50 -4.82
CA GLN A 238 -3.28 24.48 -5.07
C GLN A 238 -3.95 24.59 -6.43
N ASN A 239 -3.94 25.76 -7.09
CA ASN A 239 -4.54 25.97 -8.41
C ASN A 239 -4.23 24.88 -9.45
N LYS A 240 -2.96 24.47 -9.56
CA LYS A 240 -2.55 23.41 -10.50
C LYS A 240 -3.09 22.02 -10.14
N PHE A 241 -3.70 21.85 -8.97
CA PHE A 241 -4.27 20.62 -8.44
C PHE A 241 -5.80 20.61 -8.42
N ILE A 242 -6.40 21.73 -8.05
CA ILE A 242 -7.85 21.81 -7.84
C ILE A 242 -8.61 22.38 -9.04
N ASN A 243 -7.92 23.01 -9.99
CA ASN A 243 -8.56 23.76 -11.08
C ASN A 243 -8.21 23.15 -12.45
N PRO A 244 -9.15 22.46 -13.12
CA PRO A 244 -8.92 21.82 -14.41
C PRO A 244 -8.53 22.78 -15.54
N PHE A 245 -8.81 24.08 -15.40
CA PHE A 245 -8.59 25.07 -16.46
C PHE A 245 -7.31 25.88 -16.28
N TYR A 246 -6.59 25.69 -15.17
CA TYR A 246 -5.43 26.49 -14.80
C TYR A 246 -4.30 26.41 -15.85
N GLY A 247 -3.87 27.57 -16.36
CA GLY A 247 -2.73 27.70 -17.27
C GLY A 247 -2.95 27.25 -18.72
N THR A 248 -4.19 26.90 -19.11
CA THR A 248 -4.46 26.30 -20.42
C THR A 248 -4.42 27.31 -21.59
N ARG A 249 -3.40 27.20 -22.47
CA ARG A 249 -3.52 27.59 -23.89
C ARG A 249 -4.11 26.41 -24.66
N LYS A 250 -5.38 26.55 -25.08
CA LYS A 250 -6.20 25.63 -25.91
C LYS A 250 -6.32 24.17 -25.41
N TYR A 251 -7.25 23.94 -24.48
CA TYR A 251 -7.96 22.66 -24.41
C TYR A 251 -9.43 22.89 -24.80
N ARG A 252 -9.93 22.05 -25.72
CA ARG A 252 -11.34 22.01 -26.12
C ARG A 252 -12.16 21.56 -24.91
N THR A 253 -13.29 22.22 -24.70
CA THR A 253 -14.34 21.88 -23.74
C THR A 253 -14.68 20.38 -23.85
N PRO A 254 -14.83 19.64 -22.73
CA PRO A 254 -15.44 18.32 -22.78
C PRO A 254 -16.88 18.50 -23.27
N ILE A 255 -17.28 17.66 -24.23
CA ILE A 255 -18.68 17.54 -24.65
C ILE A 255 -19.47 17.03 -23.43
N LYS A 256 -20.53 17.76 -23.06
CA LYS A 256 -21.46 17.34 -22.00
C LYS A 256 -22.03 15.96 -22.32
N SER A 257 -21.75 15.05 -21.40
CA SER A 257 -22.45 13.79 -21.10
C SER A 257 -22.66 12.80 -22.24
N GLU A 258 -22.04 11.64 -22.11
CA GLU A 258 -22.88 10.52 -21.69
C GLU A 258 -22.80 10.44 -20.17
N LYS A 259 -23.96 10.22 -19.55
CA LYS A 259 -24.12 9.97 -18.12
C LYS A 259 -22.98 9.08 -17.66
N THR A 260 -22.39 9.40 -16.52
CA THR A 260 -21.61 8.45 -15.72
C THR A 260 -22.35 7.12 -15.71
N THR A 261 -21.94 6.24 -16.62
CA THR A 261 -22.21 4.82 -16.50
C THR A 261 -21.66 4.51 -15.13
N LYS A 262 -22.52 3.93 -14.28
CA LYS A 262 -22.09 3.17 -13.12
C LYS A 262 -20.78 2.49 -13.52
N PHE A 263 -19.69 2.77 -12.80
CA PHE A 263 -18.43 2.05 -12.98
C PHE A 263 -18.81 0.58 -13.15
N SER A 264 -18.62 0.04 -14.36
CA SER A 264 -18.73 -1.39 -14.55
C SER A 264 -17.60 -1.94 -13.69
N GLU A 265 -17.94 -2.69 -12.65
CA GLU A 265 -17.01 -3.38 -11.74
C GLU A 265 -16.15 -4.45 -12.47
N GLU A 266 -15.93 -4.31 -13.77
CA GLU A 266 -15.58 -5.39 -14.70
C GLU A 266 -14.11 -5.37 -15.15
N PHE A 267 -13.32 -4.33 -14.84
CA PHE A 267 -11.92 -4.24 -15.25
C PHE A 267 -11.03 -3.51 -14.23
N GLY A 268 -9.88 -4.11 -13.91
CA GLY A 268 -8.91 -3.62 -12.92
C GLY A 268 -7.66 -2.95 -13.48
N PHE A 269 -6.68 -2.66 -12.62
CA PHE A 269 -5.35 -2.19 -13.01
C PHE A 269 -4.57 -3.27 -13.79
N LEU A 270 -3.92 -2.87 -14.87
CA LEU A 270 -2.99 -3.69 -15.65
C LEU A 270 -1.82 -2.84 -16.14
N MET A 271 -0.60 -3.28 -15.86
CA MET A 271 0.60 -2.66 -16.40
C MET A 271 0.88 -3.28 -17.76
N HIS A 272 0.82 -2.50 -18.84
CA HIS A 272 1.03 -3.00 -20.19
C HIS A 272 2.50 -2.91 -20.59
N LYS A 273 3.12 -1.76 -20.35
CA LYS A 273 4.43 -1.47 -20.92
C LYS A 273 5.23 -0.46 -20.11
N VAL A 274 6.51 -0.73 -19.89
CA VAL A 274 7.48 0.24 -19.36
C VAL A 274 8.65 0.38 -20.31
N GLU A 275 8.97 1.63 -20.64
CA GLU A 275 10.18 2.02 -21.36
C GLU A 275 10.95 3.02 -20.52
N TYR A 276 12.28 2.86 -20.43
CA TYR A 276 13.13 3.87 -19.81
C TYR A 276 14.52 3.91 -20.46
N LYS A 277 15.21 5.04 -20.27
CA LYS A 277 16.53 5.28 -20.82
C LYS A 277 17.37 6.12 -19.88
N TYR A 278 18.50 5.57 -19.45
CA TYR A 278 19.53 6.32 -18.72
C TYR A 278 20.37 7.17 -19.68
N PRO A 279 21.06 8.21 -19.17
CA PRO A 279 22.02 8.97 -19.96
C PRO A 279 23.03 8.04 -20.63
N LYS A 280 23.29 8.28 -21.93
CA LYS A 280 24.26 7.51 -22.73
C LYS A 280 23.96 6.01 -22.84
N SER A 281 22.72 5.59 -22.57
CA SER A 281 22.25 4.21 -22.71
C SER A 281 21.16 4.10 -23.80
N GLY A 282 20.94 2.89 -24.30
CA GLY A 282 19.78 2.57 -25.15
C GLY A 282 18.48 2.53 -24.35
N TRP A 283 17.35 2.54 -25.06
CA TRP A 283 16.03 2.32 -24.45
C TRP A 283 15.90 0.87 -24.00
N VAL A 284 15.52 0.66 -22.75
CA VAL A 284 15.00 -0.61 -22.27
C VAL A 284 13.49 -0.58 -22.42
N LYS A 285 12.93 -1.55 -23.14
CA LYS A 285 11.50 -1.68 -23.40
C LYS A 285 11.01 -3.00 -22.85
N VAL A 286 9.92 -3.00 -22.10
CA VAL A 286 9.36 -4.22 -21.51
C VAL A 286 7.86 -4.18 -21.68
N GLU A 287 7.31 -5.19 -22.35
CA GLU A 287 5.87 -5.40 -22.52
C GLU A 287 5.45 -6.58 -21.64
N PHE A 288 4.35 -6.41 -20.91
CA PHE A 288 3.87 -7.38 -19.92
C PHE A 288 2.61 -8.11 -20.36
N ILE A 289 1.82 -7.54 -21.26
CA ILE A 289 0.49 -8.04 -21.60
C ILE A 289 0.45 -8.43 -23.08
N PRO A 290 0.16 -9.71 -23.40
CA PRO A 290 -0.10 -10.17 -24.76
C PRO A 290 -1.30 -9.46 -25.39
N LYS A 291 -1.25 -9.22 -26.70
CA LYS A 291 -2.35 -8.57 -27.45
C LYS A 291 -3.67 -9.34 -27.38
N GLU A 292 -3.63 -10.66 -27.19
CA GLU A 292 -4.83 -11.50 -27.10
C GLU A 292 -5.52 -11.39 -25.72
N ILE A 293 -4.77 -11.00 -24.68
CA ILE A 293 -5.26 -10.91 -23.30
C ILE A 293 -5.86 -9.54 -23.01
N SER A 294 -5.51 -8.51 -23.78
CA SER A 294 -5.97 -7.13 -23.56
C SER A 294 -7.50 -6.94 -23.66
N ASP A 295 -8.21 -7.87 -24.31
CA ASP A 295 -9.64 -7.74 -24.64
C ASP A 295 -10.59 -8.59 -23.79
N ASN A 296 -10.09 -9.43 -22.86
CA ASN A 296 -10.94 -10.34 -22.08
C ASN A 296 -11.43 -9.70 -20.77
N GLY A 297 -12.73 -9.43 -20.73
CA GLY A 297 -13.44 -8.90 -19.56
C GLY A 297 -13.58 -9.88 -18.40
N ASN A 298 -13.50 -9.30 -17.20
CA ASN A 298 -13.74 -9.91 -15.88
C ASN A 298 -12.79 -11.06 -15.49
N ARG A 299 -11.58 -10.70 -15.02
CA ARG A 299 -10.65 -11.65 -14.39
C ARG A 299 -11.18 -12.06 -13.01
N ASN A 300 -11.24 -13.36 -12.74
CA ASN A 300 -11.64 -13.89 -11.43
C ASN A 300 -10.48 -13.94 -10.41
N THR A 301 -9.24 -13.72 -10.86
CA THR A 301 -8.01 -13.73 -10.06
C THR A 301 -7.10 -12.60 -10.52
N PRO A 302 -6.14 -12.14 -9.69
CA PRO A 302 -5.16 -11.15 -10.12
C PRO A 302 -4.32 -11.68 -11.30
N PHE A 303 -3.78 -10.76 -12.07
CA PHE A 303 -2.88 -11.10 -13.18
C PHE A 303 -1.44 -11.18 -12.71
N VAL A 304 -0.67 -12.11 -13.27
CA VAL A 304 0.71 -12.37 -12.87
C VAL A 304 1.64 -12.34 -14.08
N SER A 305 2.51 -11.34 -14.15
CA SER A 305 3.61 -11.30 -15.12
C SER A 305 4.90 -11.81 -14.48
N LEU A 306 5.53 -12.83 -15.07
CA LEU A 306 6.86 -13.29 -14.66
C LEU A 306 7.94 -12.69 -15.57
N ILE A 307 8.91 -12.03 -14.97
CA ILE A 307 10.15 -11.61 -15.63
C ILE A 307 11.23 -12.65 -15.33
N ILE A 308 11.80 -13.23 -16.37
CA ILE A 308 12.81 -14.28 -16.27
C ILE A 308 14.05 -13.94 -17.07
N GLY A 309 15.15 -14.64 -16.81
CA GLY A 309 16.38 -14.54 -17.58
C GLY A 309 17.63 -14.60 -16.71
N PRO A 310 18.82 -14.67 -17.32
CA PRO A 310 20.09 -14.81 -16.61
C PRO A 310 20.36 -13.74 -15.55
N ASN A 311 21.33 -14.01 -14.66
CA ASN A 311 21.83 -13.02 -13.70
C ASN A 311 22.41 -11.81 -14.44
N GLY A 312 22.21 -10.61 -13.88
CA GLY A 312 22.77 -9.38 -14.46
C GLY A 312 22.02 -8.80 -15.68
N THR A 313 20.93 -9.43 -16.15
CA THR A 313 20.12 -8.89 -17.26
C THR A 313 19.32 -7.64 -16.90
N GLY A 314 19.24 -7.28 -15.62
CA GLY A 314 18.60 -6.03 -15.17
C GLY A 314 17.13 -6.15 -14.75
N LYS A 315 16.61 -7.36 -14.50
CA LYS A 315 15.24 -7.59 -14.01
C LYS A 315 14.89 -6.71 -12.79
N SER A 316 15.67 -6.78 -11.73
CA SER A 316 15.49 -5.93 -10.53
C SER A 316 15.61 -4.42 -10.82
N THR A 317 16.34 -4.02 -11.87
CA THR A 317 16.43 -2.62 -12.30
C THR A 317 15.12 -2.15 -12.92
N VAL A 318 14.50 -2.96 -13.78
CA VAL A 318 13.19 -2.67 -14.37
C VAL A 318 12.15 -2.51 -13.26
N LEU A 319 12.12 -3.46 -12.31
CA LEU A 319 11.21 -3.41 -11.16
C LEU A 319 11.43 -2.14 -10.31
N SER A 320 12.70 -1.78 -10.03
CA SER A 320 13.06 -0.56 -9.29
C SER A 320 12.64 0.72 -10.01
N ASN A 321 12.88 0.82 -11.32
CA ASN A 321 12.50 2.01 -12.10
C ASN A 321 10.99 2.14 -12.22
N LEU A 322 10.29 1.04 -12.49
CA LEU A 322 8.83 1.03 -12.55
C LEU A 322 8.21 1.57 -11.26
N GLN A 323 8.70 1.13 -10.10
CA GLN A 323 8.17 1.68 -8.85
C GLN A 323 8.47 3.17 -8.71
N LYS A 324 9.68 3.63 -9.04
CA LYS A 324 10.10 5.03 -8.84
C LYS A 324 9.26 5.98 -9.69
N ILE A 325 8.94 5.58 -10.92
CA ILE A 325 8.03 6.31 -11.79
C ILE A 325 6.66 6.51 -11.12
N TYR A 326 6.09 5.46 -10.51
CA TYR A 326 4.82 5.58 -9.80
C TYR A 326 4.93 6.40 -8.52
N LEU A 327 6.02 6.29 -7.74
CA LEU A 327 6.24 7.14 -6.57
C LEU A 327 6.27 8.62 -6.97
N ASP A 328 6.92 8.95 -8.10
CA ASP A 328 6.96 10.32 -8.62
C ASP A 328 5.59 10.81 -9.09
N ALA A 329 4.82 9.94 -9.76
CA ALA A 329 3.44 10.25 -10.14
C ALA A 329 2.56 10.49 -8.89
N PHE A 330 2.69 9.67 -7.85
CA PHE A 330 1.95 9.85 -6.59
C PHE A 330 2.35 11.12 -5.83
N ASN A 331 3.64 11.46 -5.80
CA ASN A 331 4.12 12.72 -5.22
C ASN A 331 3.57 13.91 -6.00
N TYR A 332 3.58 13.83 -7.33
CA TYR A 332 2.95 14.84 -8.18
C TYR A 332 1.45 14.97 -7.88
N ALA A 333 0.71 13.86 -7.77
CA ALA A 333 -0.71 13.87 -7.40
C ALA A 333 -0.99 14.49 -6.02
N SER A 334 -0.06 14.31 -5.08
CA SER A 334 -0.20 14.78 -3.69
C SER A 334 0.46 16.14 -3.46
N SER A 335 0.84 16.86 -4.52
CA SER A 335 1.53 18.15 -4.43
C SER A 335 2.91 18.14 -3.75
N ARG A 336 3.56 16.99 -3.62
CA ARG A 336 4.88 16.83 -2.99
C ARG A 336 6.00 17.08 -4.01
N GLY A 337 7.10 17.67 -3.55
CA GLY A 337 8.23 18.07 -4.41
C GLY A 337 9.35 17.05 -4.56
N THR A 338 9.29 15.92 -3.85
CA THR A 338 10.33 14.87 -3.89
C THR A 338 10.25 14.06 -5.18
N GLU A 339 11.39 13.85 -5.83
CA GLU A 339 11.52 12.99 -7.02
C GLU A 339 12.50 11.84 -6.70
N TYR A 340 12.14 10.63 -7.11
CA TYR A 340 12.84 9.38 -6.85
C TYR A 340 13.55 8.83 -8.07
N ILE A 341 13.01 9.07 -9.28
CA ILE A 341 13.76 8.85 -10.50
C ILE A 341 14.60 10.09 -10.80
N SER A 342 15.82 9.87 -11.32
CA SER A 342 16.68 10.98 -11.68
C SER A 342 16.10 11.72 -12.89
N ARG A 343 16.20 13.06 -12.89
CA ARG A 343 15.63 13.94 -13.94
C ARG A 343 16.23 13.74 -15.33
N ASP A 344 17.33 13.03 -15.42
CA ASP A 344 18.02 12.69 -16.65
C ASP A 344 17.64 11.31 -17.21
N VAL A 345 16.70 10.62 -16.55
CA VAL A 345 16.14 9.34 -17.01
C VAL A 345 14.84 9.60 -17.74
N GLU A 346 14.84 9.34 -19.05
CA GLU A 346 13.63 9.39 -19.88
C GLU A 346 12.79 8.14 -19.63
N TYR A 347 11.47 8.26 -19.60
CA TYR A 347 10.58 7.11 -19.44
C TYR A 347 9.22 7.29 -20.11
N LYS A 348 8.63 6.16 -20.47
CA LYS A 348 7.24 6.03 -20.93
C LYS A 348 6.62 4.81 -20.28
N ILE A 349 5.49 4.99 -19.62
CA ILE A 349 4.69 3.87 -19.10
C ILE A 349 3.30 3.89 -19.72
N VAL A 350 2.82 2.70 -20.07
CA VAL A 350 1.44 2.47 -20.55
C VAL A 350 0.80 1.45 -19.64
N TYR A 351 -0.39 1.76 -19.17
CA TYR A 351 -1.16 0.89 -18.29
C TYR A 351 -2.66 1.11 -18.52
N GLN A 352 -3.46 0.19 -18.02
CA GLN A 352 -4.90 0.19 -18.15
C GLN A 352 -5.53 0.27 -16.76
N MET A 353 -6.59 1.06 -16.64
CA MET A 353 -7.47 1.13 -15.47
C MET A 353 -8.90 1.08 -15.98
N GLY A 354 -9.59 -0.03 -15.70
CA GLY A 354 -10.90 -0.24 -16.30
C GLY A 354 -10.78 -0.53 -17.80
N THR A 355 -11.60 0.15 -18.60
CA THR A 355 -11.52 0.13 -20.07
C THR A 355 -10.56 1.17 -20.64
N ASP A 356 -10.07 2.08 -19.79
CA ASP A 356 -9.25 3.21 -20.23
C ASP A 356 -7.77 2.87 -20.18
N PHE A 357 -7.06 3.23 -21.26
CA PHE A 357 -5.61 3.19 -21.35
C PHE A 357 -5.02 4.54 -20.99
N TYR A 358 -3.96 4.50 -20.20
CA TYR A 358 -3.25 5.66 -19.70
C TYR A 358 -1.77 5.58 -20.07
N GLU A 359 -1.22 6.72 -20.46
CA GLU A 359 0.19 6.87 -20.77
C GLU A 359 0.79 8.04 -20.01
N ILE A 360 1.94 7.82 -19.38
CA ILE A 360 2.75 8.85 -18.72
C ILE A 360 4.13 8.87 -19.36
N CYS A 361 4.49 10.02 -19.93
CA CYS A 361 5.76 10.24 -20.64
C CYS A 361 6.57 11.34 -20.00
N TYR A 362 7.87 11.10 -19.86
CA TYR A 362 8.86 12.07 -19.45
C TYR A 362 10.08 11.96 -20.37
N GLU A 363 10.24 12.93 -21.26
CA GLU A 363 11.24 12.88 -22.33
C GLU A 363 11.88 14.25 -22.54
N LYS A 364 13.05 14.26 -23.17
CA LYS A 364 13.75 15.49 -23.53
C LYS A 364 13.01 16.19 -24.69
N ASN A 365 12.75 17.48 -24.54
CA ASN A 365 12.06 18.26 -25.57
C ASN A 365 12.98 18.44 -26.80
N VAL A 366 12.59 17.87 -27.94
CA VAL A 366 13.41 17.83 -29.17
C VAL A 366 13.50 19.19 -29.88
N ASN A 367 12.56 20.10 -29.63
CA ASN A 367 12.44 21.37 -30.36
C ASN A 367 13.35 22.52 -29.86
N ASP A 368 14.27 22.27 -28.93
CA ASP A 368 15.04 23.32 -28.23
C ASP A 368 16.56 23.08 -28.26
N GLU A 369 17.09 22.57 -29.39
CA GLU A 369 18.53 22.31 -29.59
C GLU A 369 19.42 23.58 -29.53
N ASN A 370 18.82 24.77 -29.51
CA ASN A 370 19.55 26.05 -29.55
C ASN A 370 19.88 26.66 -28.16
N ARG A 371 19.61 25.98 -27.03
CA ARG A 371 19.98 26.46 -25.69
C ARG A 371 21.06 25.58 -25.06
N ASN A 372 22.31 26.05 -25.16
CA ASN A 372 23.53 25.37 -24.69
C ASN A 372 23.67 25.19 -23.16
N GLU A 373 22.65 25.42 -22.33
CA GLU A 373 22.87 25.46 -20.88
C GLU A 373 21.98 24.58 -20.00
N ASN A 374 20.85 24.01 -20.46
CA ASN A 374 20.15 22.94 -19.72
C ASN A 374 19.08 22.27 -20.61
N PRO A 375 19.06 20.93 -20.76
CA PRO A 375 17.97 20.24 -21.46
C PRO A 375 16.64 20.43 -20.74
N ILE A 376 15.60 20.88 -21.46
CA ILE A 376 14.24 20.98 -20.94
C ILE A 376 13.55 19.64 -21.17
N TYR A 377 13.02 19.04 -20.11
CA TYR A 377 12.21 17.83 -20.18
C TYR A 377 10.72 18.20 -20.12
N SER A 378 9.87 17.49 -20.86
CA SER A 378 8.41 17.64 -20.81
C SER A 378 7.77 16.41 -20.17
N LYS A 379 6.75 16.66 -19.34
CA LYS A 379 5.83 15.63 -18.84
C LYS A 379 4.55 15.69 -19.66
N GLU A 380 4.20 14.58 -20.31
CA GLU A 380 2.99 14.46 -21.13
C GLU A 380 2.14 13.28 -20.66
N TYR A 381 0.82 13.42 -20.79
CA TYR A 381 -0.16 12.47 -20.27
C TYR A 381 -1.21 12.19 -21.33
N TYR A 382 -1.60 10.93 -21.48
CA TYR A 382 -2.63 10.53 -22.43
C TYR A 382 -3.64 9.60 -21.78
N LYS A 383 -4.90 9.72 -22.22
CA LYS A 383 -6.01 8.81 -21.96
C LYS A 383 -6.58 8.36 -23.30
N ASN A 384 -6.55 7.06 -23.58
CA ASN A 384 -6.97 6.47 -24.86
C ASN A 384 -6.37 7.24 -26.05
N GLU A 385 -5.04 7.39 -26.05
CA GLU A 385 -4.23 8.10 -27.06
C GLU A 385 -4.49 9.61 -27.18
N LYS A 386 -5.43 10.17 -26.41
CA LYS A 386 -5.71 11.61 -26.39
C LYS A 386 -4.92 12.28 -25.28
N LYS A 387 -4.23 13.38 -25.61
CA LYS A 387 -3.50 14.17 -24.62
C LYS A 387 -4.47 14.78 -23.61
N VAL A 388 -4.20 14.56 -22.32
CA VAL A 388 -5.03 15.00 -21.19
C VAL A 388 -4.19 15.71 -20.12
N SER A 389 -4.87 16.31 -19.14
CA SER A 389 -4.21 16.75 -17.91
C SER A 389 -3.85 15.58 -17.01
N PHE A 390 -2.91 15.78 -16.07
CA PHE A 390 -2.52 14.72 -15.12
C PHE A 390 -3.69 14.20 -14.26
N TYR A 391 -4.67 15.03 -13.91
CA TYR A 391 -5.79 14.59 -13.05
C TYR A 391 -6.77 13.68 -13.76
N GLU A 392 -6.81 13.74 -15.09
CA GLU A 392 -7.58 12.80 -15.88
C GLU A 392 -6.89 11.43 -15.96
N VAL A 393 -5.61 11.34 -15.55
CA VAL A 393 -4.86 10.09 -15.44
C VAL A 393 -5.20 9.38 -14.15
N ASN A 394 -5.79 8.19 -14.26
CA ASN A 394 -6.12 7.38 -13.09
C ASN A 394 -4.91 6.51 -12.72
N LEU A 395 -4.30 6.72 -11.57
CA LEU A 395 -3.13 5.95 -11.11
C LEU A 395 -3.55 4.70 -10.30
N PRO A 396 -2.75 3.61 -10.28
CA PRO A 396 -3.02 2.45 -9.40
C PRO A 396 -3.18 2.91 -7.95
N LYS A 397 -4.12 2.35 -7.20
CA LYS A 397 -4.37 2.80 -5.82
C LYS A 397 -3.13 2.70 -4.96
N LYS A 398 -2.37 1.61 -5.13
CA LYS A 398 -1.16 1.34 -4.38
C LYS A 398 -0.10 0.60 -5.20
N VAL A 399 1.17 0.83 -4.86
CA VAL A 399 2.33 0.07 -5.33
C VAL A 399 2.98 -0.61 -4.13
N LEU A 400 3.12 -1.93 -4.19
CA LEU A 400 3.81 -2.72 -3.17
C LEU A 400 5.09 -3.28 -3.77
N ALA A 401 6.20 -3.18 -3.05
CA ALA A 401 7.47 -3.76 -3.48
C ALA A 401 8.04 -4.68 -2.41
N SER A 402 8.23 -5.94 -2.74
CA SER A 402 8.70 -6.99 -1.83
C SER A 402 9.96 -7.65 -2.36
N ALA A 403 10.97 -7.77 -1.51
CA ALA A 403 12.17 -8.55 -1.78
C ALA A 403 12.68 -9.18 -0.48
N PHE A 404 13.08 -10.44 -0.54
CA PHE A 404 13.70 -11.12 0.60
C PHE A 404 15.24 -10.98 0.61
N SER A 405 15.80 -10.31 -0.40
CA SER A 405 17.24 -10.03 -0.50
C SER A 405 17.61 -8.70 0.16
N LEU A 406 18.70 -8.67 0.92
CA LEU A 406 19.25 -7.42 1.48
C LEU A 406 19.74 -6.44 0.40
N ASN A 407 20.06 -6.95 -0.78
CA ASN A 407 20.62 -6.20 -1.90
C ASN A 407 19.56 -5.72 -2.89
N ASP A 408 18.27 -5.75 -2.52
CA ASP A 408 17.20 -5.26 -3.39
C ASP A 408 17.39 -3.78 -3.77
N ARG A 409 16.74 -3.33 -4.84
CA ARG A 409 16.87 -1.95 -5.36
C ARG A 409 15.64 -1.09 -5.11
N PHE A 410 14.71 -1.55 -4.28
CA PHE A 410 13.49 -0.81 -3.99
C PHE A 410 13.78 0.36 -3.04
N THR A 411 13.03 1.44 -3.23
CA THR A 411 13.10 2.63 -2.38
C THR A 411 12.53 2.24 -1.01
N PHE A 412 13.35 2.35 0.03
CA PHE A 412 12.84 2.29 1.39
C PHE A 412 12.16 3.63 1.73
N GLU A 413 10.87 3.61 2.02
CA GLU A 413 10.19 4.74 2.66
C GLU A 413 9.92 4.37 4.12
N GLN A 414 10.47 5.15 5.04
CA GLN A 414 10.13 5.07 6.45
C GLN A 414 8.66 5.48 6.60
N ASN A 415 7.88 4.75 7.41
CA ASN A 415 6.48 5.07 7.74
C ASN A 415 6.40 6.37 8.58
N ASN A 416 6.73 7.51 8.00
CA ASN A 416 6.50 8.85 8.55
C ASN A 416 5.13 9.36 8.09
N GLU A 417 4.56 10.37 8.74
CA GLU A 417 3.34 11.06 8.26
C GLU A 417 3.49 11.65 6.85
N ASP A 418 4.73 11.98 6.47
CA ASP A 418 5.12 12.40 5.12
C ASP A 418 5.36 11.24 4.13
N SER A 419 5.19 9.98 4.54
CA SER A 419 5.32 8.82 3.64
C SER A 419 4.21 8.81 2.60
N ASN A 420 4.53 8.28 1.42
CA ASN A 420 3.56 8.13 0.36
C ASN A 420 2.69 6.90 0.67
N LYS A 421 1.48 7.13 1.19
CA LYS A 421 0.56 6.04 1.56
C LYS A 421 0.19 5.10 0.41
N ARG A 422 0.41 5.54 -0.83
CA ARG A 422 0.20 4.77 -2.05
C ARG A 422 1.40 3.88 -2.40
N TYR A 423 2.46 3.87 -1.59
CA TYR A 423 3.60 2.97 -1.73
C TYR A 423 3.90 2.24 -0.41
N SER A 424 4.34 0.98 -0.50
CA SER A 424 4.86 0.26 0.67
C SER A 424 6.00 -0.67 0.27
N TYR A 425 7.16 -0.47 0.91
CA TYR A 425 8.27 -1.41 0.86
C TYR A 425 8.06 -2.52 1.89
N LEU A 426 8.12 -3.77 1.46
CA LEU A 426 7.80 -4.96 2.25
C LEU A 426 8.99 -5.92 2.41
N GLY A 427 10.19 -5.46 2.08
CA GLY A 427 11.42 -6.24 2.23
C GLY A 427 12.05 -6.15 3.62
N ILE A 428 13.30 -6.60 3.73
CA ILE A 428 14.00 -6.80 5.02
C ILE A 428 14.68 -5.52 5.55
N LYS A 429 14.80 -4.47 4.73
CA LYS A 429 15.47 -3.23 5.13
C LYS A 429 14.64 -2.45 6.17
N SER A 430 15.34 -1.86 7.13
CA SER A 430 14.79 -1.08 8.25
C SER A 430 15.13 0.42 8.21
N GLY A 431 15.87 0.87 7.18
CA GLY A 431 16.43 2.22 7.05
C GLY A 431 17.27 2.36 5.77
N ASN A 432 18.27 3.25 5.77
CA ASN A 432 19.28 3.44 4.69
C ASN A 432 20.07 2.15 4.38
N ASN A 433 19.42 1.13 3.79
CA ASN A 433 19.96 -0.19 3.47
C ASN A 433 20.53 -0.98 4.67
N ILE A 434 20.04 -0.75 5.90
CA ILE A 434 20.44 -1.51 7.09
C ILE A 434 19.32 -2.50 7.45
N ALA A 435 19.67 -3.77 7.66
CA ALA A 435 18.79 -4.75 8.29
C ALA A 435 19.00 -4.75 9.81
N ARG A 436 17.91 -4.59 10.57
CA ARG A 436 17.89 -4.71 12.03
C ARG A 436 17.38 -6.10 12.39
N VAL A 437 18.04 -6.74 13.35
CA VAL A 437 17.57 -8.02 13.93
C VAL A 437 16.17 -7.78 14.50
N GLY A 438 15.23 -8.64 14.15
CA GLY A 438 13.85 -8.58 14.64
C GLY A 438 12.88 -7.69 13.85
N GLU A 439 13.36 -6.87 12.91
CA GLU A 439 12.49 -5.94 12.17
C GLU A 439 11.45 -6.67 11.29
N THR A 440 11.83 -7.80 10.70
CA THR A 440 10.90 -8.64 9.91
C THR A 440 9.79 -9.19 10.79
N THR A 441 10.11 -9.70 11.98
CA THR A 441 9.14 -10.17 12.97
C THR A 441 8.26 -9.04 13.46
N ARG A 442 8.84 -7.88 13.77
CA ARG A 442 8.13 -6.64 14.15
C ARG A 442 7.10 -6.24 13.09
N ASN A 443 7.52 -6.16 11.83
CA ASN A 443 6.66 -5.80 10.70
C ASN A 443 5.57 -6.84 10.46
N LEU A 444 5.91 -8.14 10.55
CA LEU A 444 4.95 -9.22 10.46
C LEU A 444 3.87 -9.12 11.54
N VAL A 445 4.25 -8.89 12.80
CA VAL A 445 3.31 -8.72 13.91
C VAL A 445 2.41 -7.51 13.68
N LEU A 446 2.97 -6.34 13.32
CA LEU A 446 2.16 -5.16 12.99
C LEU A 446 1.17 -5.43 11.85
N ASN A 447 1.61 -6.12 10.81
CA ASN A 447 0.78 -6.48 9.66
C ASN A 447 -0.34 -7.46 10.06
N ILE A 448 -0.06 -8.46 10.90
CA ILE A 448 -1.09 -9.35 11.47
C ILE A 448 -2.09 -8.55 12.32
N LEU A 449 -1.59 -7.69 13.22
CA LEU A 449 -2.44 -6.85 14.07
C LEU A 449 -3.34 -5.95 13.23
N GLN A 450 -2.80 -5.21 12.27
CA GLN A 450 -3.57 -4.31 11.40
C GLN A 450 -4.56 -5.06 10.51
N SER A 451 -4.18 -6.23 10.01
CA SER A 451 -5.01 -6.96 9.05
C SER A 451 -6.07 -7.81 9.70
N SER A 452 -5.87 -8.24 10.95
CA SER A 452 -6.94 -8.80 11.77
C SER A 452 -8.14 -7.82 11.91
N GLN A 453 -7.93 -6.53 11.62
CA GLN A 453 -8.96 -5.48 11.63
C GLN A 453 -9.63 -5.27 10.26
N LYS A 454 -9.23 -6.00 9.20
CA LYS A 454 -9.72 -5.83 7.82
C LYS A 454 -10.59 -7.00 7.37
N ASP A 455 -11.38 -6.77 6.32
CA ASP A 455 -12.15 -7.82 5.66
C ASP A 455 -11.26 -8.82 4.91
N TYR A 456 -11.65 -10.09 4.90
CA TYR A 456 -11.03 -11.20 4.14
C TYR A 456 -9.66 -11.67 4.62
N PHE A 457 -9.03 -11.01 5.62
CA PHE A 457 -7.77 -11.48 6.17
C PHE A 457 -7.86 -12.93 6.63
N ASP A 458 -8.92 -13.26 7.37
CA ASP A 458 -9.17 -14.61 7.89
C ASP A 458 -9.23 -15.68 6.77
N ARG A 459 -9.97 -15.41 5.69
CA ARG A 459 -10.09 -16.34 4.54
C ARG A 459 -8.80 -16.47 3.77
N ASN A 460 -8.13 -15.35 3.48
CA ASN A 460 -6.90 -15.35 2.69
C ASN A 460 -5.76 -16.03 3.46
N LEU A 461 -5.74 -15.91 4.79
CA LEU A 461 -4.78 -16.60 5.65
C LEU A 461 -4.97 -18.10 5.67
N LYS A 462 -6.20 -18.60 5.57
CA LYS A 462 -6.45 -20.04 5.45
C LYS A 462 -5.72 -20.61 4.22
N TYR A 463 -5.84 -19.97 3.06
CA TYR A 463 -5.13 -20.42 1.85
C TYR A 463 -3.61 -20.37 2.02
N LEU A 464 -3.10 -19.32 2.69
CA LEU A 464 -1.69 -19.17 3.00
C LEU A 464 -1.18 -20.31 3.90
N THR A 465 -1.94 -20.67 4.94
CA THR A 465 -1.55 -21.74 5.88
C THR A 465 -1.71 -23.13 5.26
N ASP A 466 -2.71 -23.32 4.40
CA ASP A 466 -2.93 -24.57 3.65
C ASP A 466 -1.74 -24.86 2.71
N PHE A 467 -1.16 -23.84 2.07
CA PHE A 467 -0.01 -23.99 1.16
C PHE A 467 1.21 -24.64 1.82
N ILE A 468 1.51 -24.26 3.06
CA ILE A 468 2.63 -24.76 3.86
C ILE A 468 2.23 -25.92 4.79
N ASN A 469 0.99 -26.40 4.73
CA ASN A 469 0.44 -27.45 5.59
C ASN A 469 0.56 -27.14 7.10
N VAL A 470 0.17 -25.93 7.50
CA VAL A 470 0.00 -25.54 8.91
C VAL A 470 -1.47 -25.19 9.18
N GLU A 471 -1.87 -25.24 10.45
CA GLU A 471 -3.22 -24.82 10.84
C GLU A 471 -3.38 -23.30 10.70
N PRO A 472 -4.59 -22.80 10.38
CA PRO A 472 -4.88 -21.37 10.25
C PRO A 472 -4.98 -20.69 11.61
N THR A 473 -3.89 -20.75 12.39
CA THR A 473 -3.79 -20.16 13.71
C THR A 473 -2.36 -19.66 13.93
N PHE A 474 -2.23 -18.35 14.17
CA PHE A 474 -0.98 -17.74 14.60
C PHE A 474 -1.09 -17.40 16.08
N ARG A 475 -0.03 -17.66 16.84
CA ARG A 475 0.09 -17.17 18.21
C ARG A 475 1.17 -16.11 18.28
N ILE A 476 0.83 -14.94 18.79
CA ILE A 476 1.80 -13.89 19.11
C ILE A 476 2.01 -13.92 20.61
N LYS A 477 3.22 -14.25 21.06
CA LYS A 477 3.57 -14.33 22.48
C LYS A 477 4.50 -13.18 22.85
N TYR A 478 4.06 -12.38 23.82
CA TYR A 478 4.83 -11.35 24.48
C TYR A 478 5.31 -11.86 25.84
N VAL A 479 6.62 -11.90 26.05
CA VAL A 479 7.22 -12.28 27.33
C VAL A 479 7.61 -11.02 28.10
N LEU A 480 7.32 -10.97 29.41
CA LEU A 480 7.74 -9.84 30.23
C LEU A 480 9.27 -9.75 30.30
N LYS A 481 9.81 -8.53 30.16
CA LYS A 481 11.26 -8.31 30.25
C LYS A 481 11.79 -8.47 31.67
N LYS A 482 11.03 -8.01 32.67
CA LYS A 482 11.31 -8.12 34.12
C LYS A 482 10.00 -8.11 34.91
N GLY A 483 10.01 -8.73 36.10
CA GLY A 483 8.89 -8.69 37.05
C GLY A 483 7.73 -9.60 36.66
N LYS A 484 6.61 -9.49 37.40
CA LYS A 484 5.33 -10.17 37.09
C LYS A 484 4.33 -9.17 36.54
N LEU A 485 3.32 -9.66 35.82
CA LEU A 485 2.25 -8.85 35.26
C LEU A 485 1.53 -7.98 36.32
N ASN A 486 1.33 -8.51 37.53
CA ASN A 486 0.71 -7.79 38.65
C ASN A 486 1.51 -6.56 39.09
N ASP A 487 2.82 -6.57 38.90
CA ASP A 487 3.71 -5.48 39.32
C ASP A 487 3.67 -4.30 38.32
N LEU A 488 3.06 -4.50 37.15
CA LEU A 488 3.00 -3.50 36.06
C LEU A 488 1.86 -2.49 36.19
N ILE A 489 0.93 -2.68 37.14
CA ILE A 489 -0.25 -1.81 37.31
C ILE A 489 0.13 -0.43 37.89
N ASP A 490 1.37 -0.24 38.36
CA ASP A 490 1.80 1.06 38.89
C ASP A 490 1.89 2.15 37.79
N ASN A 491 0.89 3.05 37.80
CA ASN A 491 0.81 4.22 36.93
C ASN A 491 2.08 5.06 36.90
N ASN A 492 2.77 5.23 38.04
CA ASN A 492 3.97 6.08 38.09
C ASN A 492 5.11 5.51 37.25
N ASN A 493 5.22 4.18 37.21
CA ASN A 493 6.22 3.50 36.39
C ASN A 493 5.89 3.63 34.90
N ILE A 494 4.63 3.44 34.51
CA ILE A 494 4.17 3.58 33.11
C ILE A 494 4.44 5.01 32.61
N ILE A 495 4.07 6.04 33.38
CA ILE A 495 4.31 7.45 33.02
C ILE A 495 5.81 7.72 32.83
N LYS A 496 6.64 7.20 33.73
CA LYS A 496 8.10 7.35 33.66
C LYS A 496 8.68 6.71 32.40
N LEU A 497 8.21 5.51 32.03
CA LEU A 497 8.63 4.82 30.81
C LEU A 497 8.16 5.54 29.55
N GLN A 498 6.91 5.99 29.51
CA GLN A 498 6.38 6.77 28.39
C GLN A 498 7.18 8.06 28.17
N ASN A 499 7.55 8.78 29.24
CA ASN A 499 8.34 9.99 29.13
C ASN A 499 9.75 9.74 28.58
N ARG A 500 10.37 8.61 28.95
CA ARG A 500 11.67 8.20 28.36
C ARG A 500 11.53 7.89 26.87
N LEU A 501 10.51 7.11 26.50
CA LEU A 501 10.26 6.75 25.10
C LEU A 501 9.98 7.98 24.23
N ARG A 502 9.24 8.98 24.75
CA ARG A 502 9.02 10.27 24.06
C ARG A 502 10.31 11.02 23.75
N VAL A 503 11.27 11.01 24.67
CA VAL A 503 12.56 11.69 24.45
C VAL A 503 13.38 10.94 23.39
N GLN A 504 13.38 9.61 23.44
CA GLN A 504 14.08 8.77 22.48
C GLN A 504 13.47 8.90 21.07
N SER A 505 12.15 8.78 20.94
CA SER A 505 11.47 8.83 19.64
C SER A 505 11.67 10.17 18.93
N LYS A 506 11.66 11.29 19.67
CA LYS A 506 12.01 12.62 19.12
C LYS A 506 13.44 12.69 18.60
N LYS A 507 14.39 12.03 19.28
CA LYS A 507 15.80 12.00 18.86
C LYS A 507 15.99 11.14 17.60
N GLU A 508 15.29 10.03 17.52
CA GLU A 508 15.38 9.07 16.41
C GLU A 508 14.44 9.40 15.25
N LYS A 509 13.62 10.45 15.40
CA LYS A 509 12.53 10.82 14.47
C LYS A 509 11.54 9.68 14.23
N GLU A 510 11.38 8.80 15.21
CA GLU A 510 10.42 7.70 15.16
C GLU A 510 9.03 8.19 15.53
N GLN A 511 8.05 7.80 14.72
CA GLN A 511 6.65 8.10 14.97
C GLN A 511 5.99 7.03 15.83
N ILE A 512 5.88 7.29 17.12
CA ILE A 512 5.20 6.41 18.08
C ILE A 512 3.84 7.01 18.43
N SER A 513 2.80 6.17 18.45
CA SER A 513 1.49 6.56 18.97
C SER A 513 1.42 6.21 20.46
N PHE A 514 1.27 7.22 21.31
CA PHE A 514 1.22 6.99 22.75
C PHE A 514 -0.21 6.65 23.21
N ILE A 515 -0.30 5.92 24.32
CA ILE A 515 -1.56 5.46 24.92
C ILE A 515 -1.70 6.00 26.36
N ASP A 516 -2.93 6.08 26.86
CA ASP A 516 -3.25 6.65 28.17
C ASP A 516 -2.76 5.69 29.22
N ASP A 517 -2.09 6.19 30.26
CA ASP A 517 -1.71 5.35 31.39
C ASP A 517 -2.94 4.70 32.04
N LYS A 518 -4.09 5.40 32.06
CA LYS A 518 -5.34 4.81 32.55
C LYS A 518 -5.89 3.71 31.63
N ASP A 519 -5.77 3.86 30.31
CA ASP A 519 -6.19 2.83 29.36
C ASP A 519 -5.30 1.58 29.48
N ILE A 520 -4.00 1.77 29.64
CA ILE A 520 -3.04 0.67 29.88
C ILE A 520 -3.38 -0.05 31.19
N THR A 521 -3.58 0.69 32.29
CA THR A 521 -3.87 0.06 33.59
C THR A 521 -5.24 -0.60 33.65
N ASP A 522 -6.26 -0.02 33.01
CA ASP A 522 -7.58 -0.66 32.90
C ASP A 522 -7.49 -1.94 32.06
N PHE A 523 -6.70 -1.94 30.98
CA PHE A 523 -6.44 -3.14 30.19
C PHE A 523 -5.78 -4.23 31.02
N LEU A 524 -4.68 -3.91 31.73
CA LEU A 524 -3.94 -4.85 32.57
C LEU A 524 -4.82 -5.39 33.72
N SER A 525 -5.63 -4.53 34.34
CA SER A 525 -6.52 -4.94 35.44
C SER A 525 -7.59 -5.92 34.95
N LYS A 526 -8.26 -5.62 33.84
CA LYS A 526 -9.24 -6.52 33.22
C LYS A 526 -8.63 -7.85 32.80
N LEU A 527 -7.37 -7.82 32.33
CA LEU A 527 -6.63 -9.01 31.95
C LEU A 527 -6.45 -9.90 33.18
N LEU A 528 -5.97 -9.33 34.29
CA LEU A 528 -5.72 -10.05 35.54
C LEU A 528 -6.99 -10.55 36.24
N GLU A 529 -8.09 -9.82 36.13
CA GLU A 529 -9.41 -10.22 36.65
C GLU A 529 -10.11 -11.27 35.77
N ASN A 530 -9.47 -11.71 34.68
CA ASN A 530 -9.99 -12.66 33.71
C ASN A 530 -11.36 -12.24 33.14
N GLN A 531 -11.56 -10.92 32.95
CA GLN A 531 -12.81 -10.32 32.46
C GLN A 531 -12.93 -10.30 30.93
N TYR A 532 -11.93 -10.79 30.22
CA TYR A 532 -12.06 -11.04 28.79
C TYR A 532 -12.70 -12.41 28.61
N GLU A 533 -13.98 -12.41 28.21
CA GLU A 533 -14.75 -13.63 27.94
C GLU A 533 -14.20 -14.46 26.75
N SER A 534 -13.19 -13.97 26.02
CA SER A 534 -12.72 -14.58 24.78
C SER A 534 -11.48 -15.46 24.95
N GLU A 535 -11.47 -16.58 24.23
CA GLU A 535 -10.33 -17.52 24.11
C GLU A 535 -9.09 -16.90 23.41
N ILE A 536 -9.16 -15.64 22.97
CA ILE A 536 -8.14 -14.97 22.17
C ILE A 536 -6.92 -14.64 23.02
N PHE A 537 -7.13 -14.09 24.22
CA PHE A 537 -6.04 -13.74 25.13
C PHE A 537 -5.74 -14.90 26.06
N ARG A 538 -4.48 -15.32 26.08
CA ARG A 538 -3.94 -16.27 27.06
C ARG A 538 -2.80 -15.61 27.79
N PHE A 539 -2.85 -15.58 29.11
CA PHE A 539 -1.82 -14.95 29.91
C PHE A 539 -1.47 -15.83 31.11
N ASP A 540 -0.27 -15.60 31.63
CA ASP A 540 0.24 -16.15 32.87
C ASP A 540 1.07 -15.04 33.56
N SER A 541 1.69 -15.32 34.70
CA SER A 541 2.46 -14.33 35.46
C SER A 541 3.58 -13.66 34.65
N ASN A 542 4.08 -14.33 33.61
CA ASN A 542 5.29 -13.95 32.87
C ASN A 542 5.09 -13.73 31.36
N PHE A 543 3.89 -13.98 30.82
CA PHE A 543 3.63 -13.77 29.40
C PHE A 543 2.17 -13.40 29.12
N ILE A 544 1.97 -12.73 27.99
CA ILE A 544 0.67 -12.48 27.38
C ILE A 544 0.78 -13.02 25.96
N SER A 545 -0.23 -13.77 25.52
CA SER A 545 -0.31 -14.31 24.18
C SER A 545 -1.67 -14.10 23.58
N ILE A 546 -1.67 -13.92 22.27
CA ILE A 546 -2.85 -13.67 21.47
C ILE A 546 -2.91 -14.75 20.42
N ASP A 547 -3.99 -15.52 20.43
CA ASP A 547 -4.26 -16.55 19.43
C ASP A 547 -5.17 -15.98 18.36
N PHE A 548 -4.59 -15.73 17.19
CA PHE A 548 -5.36 -15.38 16.00
C PHE A 548 -5.79 -16.67 15.32
N ASN A 549 -7.01 -17.11 15.61
CA ASN A 549 -7.70 -18.19 14.91
C ASN A 549 -8.53 -17.63 13.74
N PHE A 550 -8.08 -17.91 12.52
CA PHE A 550 -8.69 -17.38 11.30
C PHE A 550 -9.91 -18.16 10.83
N ARG A 551 -10.42 -19.10 11.63
CA ARG A 551 -11.73 -19.72 11.41
C ARG A 551 -12.88 -18.87 11.97
N GLN A 552 -12.58 -17.95 12.89
CA GLN A 552 -13.56 -17.07 13.52
C GLN A 552 -13.52 -15.70 12.84
N GLU A 553 -14.40 -15.47 11.86
CA GLU A 553 -14.36 -14.24 11.08
C GLU A 553 -14.74 -13.02 11.92
N GLY A 554 -13.87 -12.00 11.86
CA GLY A 554 -14.23 -10.64 12.28
C GLY A 554 -14.45 -10.44 13.77
N ILE A 555 -13.82 -11.21 14.67
CA ILE A 555 -13.89 -10.93 16.13
C ILE A 555 -12.86 -9.88 16.58
N TYR A 556 -11.73 -9.76 15.88
CA TYR A 556 -10.58 -8.96 16.35
C TYR A 556 -10.80 -7.45 16.32
N HIS A 557 -11.80 -6.97 15.56
CA HIS A 557 -12.14 -5.54 15.51
C HIS A 557 -12.71 -5.01 16.83
N GLU A 558 -13.24 -5.90 17.67
CA GLU A 558 -13.70 -5.55 19.02
C GLU A 558 -12.55 -5.27 19.98
N TYR A 559 -11.35 -5.80 19.67
CA TYR A 559 -10.13 -5.72 20.49
C TYR A 559 -9.08 -4.74 19.93
N TYR A 560 -9.48 -3.82 19.05
CA TYR A 560 -8.56 -2.87 18.42
C TYR A 560 -7.68 -2.15 19.46
N ASP A 561 -8.29 -1.57 20.49
CA ASP A 561 -7.54 -0.80 21.49
C ASP A 561 -6.59 -1.70 22.30
N GLU A 562 -7.04 -2.88 22.71
CA GLU A 562 -6.27 -3.87 23.47
C GLU A 562 -5.04 -4.37 22.70
N LEU A 563 -5.18 -4.65 21.40
CA LEU A 563 -4.08 -5.06 20.53
C LEU A 563 -3.01 -3.96 20.41
N TYR A 564 -3.44 -2.71 20.27
CA TYR A 564 -2.52 -1.56 20.23
C TYR A 564 -1.86 -1.29 21.60
N ILE A 565 -2.56 -1.54 22.72
CA ILE A 565 -1.97 -1.48 24.06
C ILE A 565 -0.83 -2.47 24.22
N LEU A 566 -1.01 -3.72 23.77
CA LEU A 566 0.06 -4.72 23.81
C LEU A 566 1.27 -4.33 22.97
N TRP A 567 1.04 -3.79 21.77
CA TRP A 567 2.12 -3.23 20.95
C TRP A 567 2.87 -2.11 21.68
N HIS A 568 2.16 -1.20 22.32
CA HIS A 568 2.78 -0.08 23.03
C HIS A 568 3.56 -0.52 24.27
N LEU A 569 3.08 -1.54 24.99
CA LEU A 569 3.83 -2.14 26.10
C LEU A 569 5.17 -2.74 25.65
N TYR A 570 5.23 -3.31 24.43
CA TYR A 570 6.48 -3.70 23.80
C TYR A 570 7.38 -2.49 23.48
N GLU A 571 6.84 -1.43 22.88
CA GLU A 571 7.60 -0.20 22.60
C GLU A 571 8.15 0.47 23.88
N LEU A 572 7.43 0.38 25.00
CA LEU A 572 7.89 0.85 26.31
C LEU A 572 9.02 0.00 26.91
N GLY A 573 9.35 -1.13 26.29
CA GLY A 573 10.35 -2.08 26.77
C GLY A 573 9.89 -2.88 28.00
N ILE A 574 8.58 -2.91 28.27
CA ILE A 574 7.97 -3.75 29.32
C ILE A 574 7.92 -5.20 28.84
N LEU A 575 7.55 -5.39 27.57
CA LEU A 575 7.54 -6.68 26.89
C LEU A 575 8.83 -6.83 26.07
N ASN A 576 9.33 -8.05 25.97
CA ASN A 576 10.36 -8.42 25.01
C ASN A 576 9.78 -8.43 23.58
N GLU A 577 10.67 -8.59 22.61
CA GLU A 577 10.27 -8.75 21.21
C GLU A 577 9.21 -9.85 21.05
N PRO A 578 8.12 -9.58 20.30
CA PRO A 578 7.06 -10.56 20.12
C PRO A 578 7.56 -11.79 19.38
N ILE A 579 7.21 -12.96 19.89
CA ILE A 579 7.54 -14.24 19.26
C ILE A 579 6.30 -14.73 18.51
N VAL A 580 6.44 -14.95 17.21
CA VAL A 580 5.39 -15.52 16.36
C VAL A 580 5.49 -17.04 16.36
N PHE A 581 4.37 -17.71 16.62
CA PHE A 581 4.24 -19.16 16.57
C PHE A 581 3.26 -19.57 15.47
N LEU A 582 3.64 -20.61 14.75
CA LEU A 582 2.82 -21.38 13.82
C LEU A 582 2.25 -22.59 14.54
N LYS A 583 1.17 -23.17 14.01
CA LYS A 583 0.56 -24.37 14.60
C LYS A 583 0.53 -25.53 13.62
N LYS A 584 1.10 -26.67 14.01
CA LYS A 584 1.05 -27.93 13.26
C LYS A 584 0.91 -29.08 14.26
N GLY A 585 -0.31 -29.34 14.70
CA GLY A 585 -0.57 -30.10 15.93
C GLY A 585 -0.24 -29.27 17.15
N GLU A 586 1.06 -29.08 17.42
CA GLU A 586 1.58 -28.21 18.47
C GLU A 586 2.05 -26.85 17.91
N PHE A 587 2.19 -25.86 18.79
CA PHE A 587 2.75 -24.56 18.43
C PHE A 587 4.29 -24.63 18.37
N TYR A 588 4.87 -24.08 17.30
CA TYR A 588 6.32 -23.94 17.12
C TYR A 588 6.67 -22.53 16.66
N LYS A 589 7.87 -22.03 16.97
CA LYS A 589 8.25 -20.65 16.62
C LYS A 589 8.45 -20.53 15.11
N LEU A 590 8.16 -19.35 14.56
CA LEU A 590 8.48 -19.02 13.17
C LEU A 590 10.00 -19.13 12.89
N GLU A 591 10.83 -18.87 13.88
CA GLU A 591 12.29 -19.03 13.81
C GLU A 591 12.72 -20.50 13.67
N ASP A 592 11.91 -21.42 14.18
CA ASP A 592 12.14 -22.88 14.08
C ASP A 592 11.52 -23.45 12.78
N ALA A 593 10.79 -22.64 12.01
CA ALA A 593 10.23 -23.01 10.73
C ALA A 593 11.32 -23.14 9.66
N SER A 594 11.03 -23.84 8.56
CA SER A 594 11.97 -23.83 7.42
C SER A 594 12.11 -22.42 6.85
N SER A 595 13.29 -22.08 6.31
CA SER A 595 13.53 -20.75 5.71
C SER A 595 12.51 -20.41 4.62
N GLY A 596 12.07 -21.41 3.85
CA GLY A 596 11.00 -21.29 2.88
C GLY A 596 9.63 -20.98 3.50
N GLU A 597 9.26 -21.64 4.61
CA GLU A 597 8.02 -21.34 5.35
C GLU A 597 8.02 -19.91 5.87
N ALA A 598 9.12 -19.52 6.53
CA ALA A 598 9.26 -18.18 7.10
C ALA A 598 9.21 -17.10 6.01
N GLN A 599 9.92 -17.29 4.89
CA GLN A 599 9.87 -16.37 3.74
C GLN A 599 8.46 -16.28 3.17
N TYR A 600 7.81 -17.41 2.89
CA TYR A 600 6.47 -17.46 2.30
C TYR A 600 5.43 -16.73 3.16
N ILE A 601 5.34 -17.09 4.44
CA ILE A 601 4.38 -16.48 5.37
C ILE A 601 4.63 -14.99 5.49
N THR A 602 5.88 -14.59 5.70
CA THR A 602 6.22 -13.18 5.93
C THR A 602 5.91 -12.34 4.71
N THR A 603 6.34 -12.76 3.52
CA THR A 603 6.10 -12.03 2.26
C THR A 603 4.60 -11.89 1.99
N LEU A 604 3.85 -12.99 2.05
CA LEU A 604 2.44 -12.95 1.67
C LEU A 604 1.57 -12.23 2.71
N ILE A 605 1.83 -12.37 4.01
CA ILE A 605 1.12 -11.59 5.04
C ILE A 605 1.42 -10.10 4.87
N ASN A 606 2.68 -9.73 4.61
CA ASN A 606 3.04 -8.33 4.37
C ASN A 606 2.31 -7.74 3.17
N ILE A 607 2.25 -8.47 2.04
CA ILE A 607 1.52 -8.04 0.84
C ILE A 607 0.03 -7.96 1.14
N LEU A 608 -0.56 -9.02 1.69
CA LEU A 608 -1.99 -9.07 2.03
C LEU A 608 -2.41 -7.95 2.98
N SER A 609 -1.54 -7.58 3.91
CA SER A 609 -1.82 -6.52 4.87
C SER A 609 -1.84 -5.14 4.25
N ASN A 610 -1.14 -4.97 3.13
CA ASN A 610 -0.96 -3.67 2.51
C ASN A 610 -1.71 -3.52 1.19
N VAL A 611 -2.13 -4.61 0.54
CA VAL A 611 -2.76 -4.57 -0.78
C VAL A 611 -4.16 -3.96 -0.74
N GLU A 612 -4.47 -3.21 -1.79
CA GLU A 612 -5.79 -2.66 -2.07
C GLU A 612 -6.23 -3.12 -3.48
N LYS A 613 -7.51 -2.96 -3.83
CA LYS A 613 -7.91 -3.14 -5.23
C LYS A 613 -7.11 -2.20 -6.14
N ASP A 614 -6.86 -2.61 -7.37
CA ASP A 614 -6.15 -1.81 -8.38
C ASP A 614 -4.71 -1.49 -7.97
N SER A 615 -4.07 -2.42 -7.26
CA SER A 615 -2.66 -2.31 -6.86
C SER A 615 -1.73 -2.94 -7.89
N LEU A 616 -0.54 -2.35 -8.00
CA LEU A 616 0.63 -2.98 -8.59
C LEU A 616 1.45 -3.65 -7.47
N VAL A 617 1.65 -4.96 -7.56
CA VAL A 617 2.48 -5.71 -6.60
C VAL A 617 3.73 -6.20 -7.32
N ILE A 618 4.88 -5.80 -6.81
CA ILE A 618 6.18 -6.14 -7.37
C ILE A 618 6.92 -7.05 -6.39
N ILE A 619 7.39 -8.20 -6.88
CA ILE A 619 8.14 -9.17 -6.06
C ILE A 619 9.45 -9.52 -6.75
N ASP A 620 10.57 -9.35 -6.06
CA ASP A 620 11.89 -9.76 -6.56
C ASP A 620 12.35 -11.03 -5.83
N GLU A 621 12.74 -12.04 -6.60
CA GLU A 621 13.22 -13.35 -6.13
C GLU A 621 12.31 -14.04 -5.09
N PRO A 622 11.02 -14.29 -5.42
CA PRO A 622 10.11 -15.01 -4.52
C PRO A 622 10.57 -16.44 -4.18
N GLU A 623 11.43 -17.05 -5.01
CA GLU A 623 11.85 -18.44 -4.91
C GLU A 623 13.02 -18.73 -3.96
N THR A 624 13.77 -17.71 -3.50
CA THR A 624 15.13 -17.87 -2.94
C THR A 624 15.27 -18.96 -1.87
N SER A 625 14.31 -19.09 -0.96
CA SER A 625 14.33 -20.14 0.09
C SER A 625 13.26 -21.21 -0.10
N LEU A 626 12.49 -21.18 -1.19
CA LEU A 626 11.37 -22.10 -1.41
C LEU A 626 11.87 -23.44 -1.96
N HIS A 627 11.34 -24.53 -1.41
CA HIS A 627 11.53 -25.87 -1.99
C HIS A 627 10.88 -25.94 -3.39
N PRO A 628 11.45 -26.66 -4.38
CA PRO A 628 10.89 -26.77 -5.74
C PRO A 628 9.39 -27.14 -5.80
N ASN A 629 8.94 -28.05 -4.94
CA ASN A 629 7.51 -28.42 -4.84
C ASN A 629 6.57 -27.26 -4.48
N TRP A 630 7.09 -26.23 -3.81
CA TRP A 630 6.34 -25.00 -3.51
C TRP A 630 6.48 -23.98 -4.62
N GLN A 631 7.67 -23.88 -5.23
CA GLN A 631 7.88 -23.06 -6.43
C GLN A 631 6.86 -23.40 -7.53
N TYR A 632 6.61 -24.69 -7.77
CA TYR A 632 5.61 -25.18 -8.73
C TYR A 632 4.18 -24.72 -8.45
N LYS A 633 3.81 -24.40 -7.21
CA LYS A 633 2.44 -24.02 -6.84
C LYS A 633 2.31 -22.54 -6.48
N TYR A 634 3.41 -21.79 -6.56
CA TYR A 634 3.51 -20.46 -5.98
C TYR A 634 2.57 -19.46 -6.67
N VAL A 635 2.55 -19.47 -8.01
CA VAL A 635 1.69 -18.59 -8.81
C VAL A 635 0.21 -18.90 -8.54
N ASN A 636 -0.19 -20.17 -8.55
CA ASN A 636 -1.56 -20.52 -8.18
C ASN A 636 -1.90 -20.13 -6.73
N GLY A 637 -0.94 -20.26 -5.80
CA GLY A 637 -1.07 -19.76 -4.43
C GLY A 637 -1.37 -18.25 -4.37
N ILE A 638 -0.65 -17.44 -5.13
CA ILE A 638 -0.94 -15.99 -5.26
C ILE A 638 -2.36 -15.78 -5.78
N ARG A 639 -2.77 -16.49 -6.83
CA ARG A 639 -4.10 -16.33 -7.43
C ARG A 639 -5.24 -16.64 -6.45
N GLU A 640 -5.10 -17.70 -5.66
CA GLU A 640 -6.11 -18.09 -4.66
C GLU A 640 -6.12 -17.15 -3.44
N ILE A 641 -4.95 -16.83 -2.88
CA ILE A 641 -4.84 -15.94 -1.70
C ILE A 641 -5.36 -14.53 -2.03
N PHE A 642 -5.13 -14.05 -3.25
CA PHE A 642 -5.48 -12.70 -3.67
C PHE A 642 -6.70 -12.65 -4.60
N LYS A 643 -7.55 -13.67 -4.60
CA LYS A 643 -8.75 -13.76 -5.44
C LYS A 643 -9.68 -12.54 -5.32
N ASN A 644 -9.83 -12.00 -4.11
CA ASN A 644 -10.64 -10.79 -3.85
C ASN A 644 -9.98 -9.48 -4.33
N TYR A 645 -8.73 -9.57 -4.80
CA TYR A 645 -7.93 -8.50 -5.39
C TYR A 645 -7.68 -8.80 -6.87
N ASN A 646 -8.68 -9.34 -7.57
CA ASN A 646 -8.64 -9.68 -8.98
C ASN A 646 -8.30 -8.51 -9.91
N SER A 647 -8.50 -7.28 -9.44
CA SER A 647 -8.19 -6.07 -10.16
C SER A 647 -6.71 -5.66 -10.07
N CYS A 648 -5.89 -6.40 -9.33
CA CYS A 648 -4.45 -6.14 -9.17
C CYS A 648 -3.59 -6.81 -10.25
N HIS A 649 -2.39 -6.27 -10.42
CA HIS A 649 -1.35 -6.86 -11.26
C HIS A 649 -0.10 -7.16 -10.42
N PHE A 650 0.32 -8.41 -10.43
CA PHE A 650 1.56 -8.89 -9.82
C PHE A 650 2.64 -8.99 -10.91
N ILE A 651 3.78 -8.36 -10.69
CA ILE A 651 4.96 -8.49 -11.55
C ILE A 651 6.08 -9.08 -10.69
N MET A 652 6.59 -10.25 -11.08
CA MET A 652 7.60 -10.96 -10.31
C MET A 652 8.85 -11.20 -11.14
N ALA A 653 10.02 -10.83 -10.63
CA ALA A 653 11.28 -11.24 -11.24
C ALA A 653 11.77 -12.53 -10.57
N THR A 654 12.05 -13.55 -11.36
CA THR A 654 12.47 -14.86 -10.88
C THR A 654 13.56 -15.47 -11.77
N HIS A 655 14.36 -16.33 -11.15
CA HIS A 655 15.34 -17.21 -11.78
C HIS A 655 14.85 -18.66 -11.85
N SER A 656 13.70 -18.96 -11.26
CA SER A 656 13.18 -20.33 -11.20
C SER A 656 12.29 -20.65 -12.39
N HIS A 657 12.65 -21.71 -13.11
CA HIS A 657 11.82 -22.31 -14.15
C HIS A 657 10.59 -23.04 -13.58
N PHE A 658 10.60 -23.43 -12.29
CA PHE A 658 9.45 -24.09 -11.66
C PHE A 658 8.25 -23.15 -11.47
N LEU A 659 8.45 -21.83 -11.40
CA LEU A 659 7.33 -20.89 -11.30
C LEU A 659 6.53 -20.81 -12.61
N ILE A 660 7.14 -21.17 -13.74
CA ILE A 660 6.54 -21.00 -15.08
C ILE A 660 5.50 -22.08 -15.38
N SER A 661 5.69 -23.31 -14.87
CA SER A 661 4.84 -24.46 -15.20
C SER A 661 3.38 -24.34 -14.74
N ASP A 662 3.08 -23.38 -13.87
CA ASP A 662 1.78 -23.16 -13.20
C ASP A 662 1.11 -21.84 -13.64
N LEU A 663 1.55 -21.27 -14.76
CA LEU A 663 0.99 -20.03 -15.30
C LEU A 663 -0.29 -20.31 -16.10
N ALA A 664 -1.41 -19.80 -15.62
CA ALA A 664 -2.68 -19.90 -16.32
C ALA A 664 -2.73 -18.92 -17.51
N PRO A 665 -2.98 -19.37 -18.75
CA PRO A 665 -2.85 -18.55 -19.95
C PRO A 665 -3.67 -17.24 -19.95
N GLU A 666 -4.83 -17.22 -19.30
CA GLU A 666 -5.73 -16.06 -19.29
C GLU A 666 -5.34 -14.98 -18.26
N THR A 667 -4.52 -15.35 -17.27
CA THR A 667 -4.23 -14.48 -16.11
C THR A 667 -2.74 -14.39 -15.83
N SER A 668 -1.91 -14.76 -16.80
CA SER A 668 -0.46 -14.76 -16.63
C SER A 668 0.28 -14.49 -17.92
N SER A 669 1.49 -13.96 -17.80
CA SER A 669 2.40 -13.73 -18.92
C SER A 669 3.85 -13.98 -18.50
N ILE A 670 4.72 -14.20 -19.48
CA ILE A 670 6.14 -14.42 -19.28
C ILE A 670 6.91 -13.44 -20.14
N VAL A 671 7.87 -12.75 -19.54
CA VAL A 671 8.79 -11.85 -20.22
C VAL A 671 10.21 -12.33 -19.97
N SER A 672 10.89 -12.77 -21.03
CA SER A 672 12.28 -13.21 -20.93
C SER A 672 13.26 -12.10 -21.29
N PHE A 673 14.33 -12.02 -20.52
CA PHE A 673 15.39 -11.03 -20.70
C PHE A 673 16.65 -11.75 -21.16
N ARG A 674 17.23 -11.29 -22.26
CA ARG A 674 18.49 -11.79 -22.79
C ARG A 674 19.42 -10.62 -23.10
N ARG A 675 20.70 -10.75 -22.74
CA ARG A 675 21.74 -9.84 -23.24
C ARG A 675 22.42 -10.47 -24.44
N ILE A 676 22.51 -9.74 -25.55
CA ILE A 676 23.36 -10.14 -26.67
C ILE A 676 24.82 -9.83 -26.31
N ASN A 677 25.08 -8.60 -25.87
CA ASN A 677 26.40 -8.08 -25.45
C ASN A 677 26.26 -7.32 -24.11
N ASP A 678 27.36 -6.80 -23.56
CA ASP A 678 27.37 -6.02 -22.30
C ASP A 678 26.47 -4.76 -22.33
N SER A 679 26.05 -4.30 -23.51
CA SER A 679 25.32 -3.05 -23.72
C SER A 679 23.86 -3.22 -24.14
N GLU A 680 23.45 -4.34 -24.73
CA GLU A 680 22.13 -4.48 -25.36
C GLU A 680 21.27 -5.56 -24.70
N LEU A 681 20.14 -5.12 -24.15
CA LEU A 681 19.12 -5.96 -23.52
C LEU A 681 17.97 -6.18 -24.51
N ILE A 682 17.71 -7.44 -24.85
CA ILE A 682 16.51 -7.88 -25.53
C ILE A 682 15.51 -8.37 -24.50
N THR A 683 14.26 -7.98 -24.70
CA THR A 683 13.11 -8.49 -23.98
C THR A 683 12.16 -9.15 -24.96
N GLU A 684 11.62 -10.30 -24.56
CA GLU A 684 10.69 -11.07 -25.36
C GLU A 684 9.50 -11.44 -24.49
N LEU A 685 8.31 -11.02 -24.91
CA LEU A 685 7.04 -11.43 -24.34
C LEU A 685 6.65 -12.75 -25.00
N HIS A 686 6.51 -13.80 -24.19
CA HIS A 686 6.12 -15.12 -24.65
C HIS A 686 4.61 -15.24 -24.67
N ASP A 687 4.06 -15.65 -25.82
CA ASP A 687 2.65 -16.01 -25.98
C ASP A 687 2.40 -17.52 -25.72
N ASP A 688 3.44 -18.24 -25.29
CA ASP A 688 3.39 -19.67 -25.04
C ASP A 688 2.47 -20.05 -23.87
N LYS A 689 1.59 -21.01 -24.12
CA LYS A 689 0.73 -21.62 -23.09
C LYS A 689 1.51 -22.66 -22.30
N THR A 690 2.32 -22.19 -21.35
CA THR A 690 3.24 -23.02 -20.56
C THR A 690 2.59 -23.86 -19.46
N PHE A 691 1.29 -23.71 -19.23
CA PHE A 691 0.55 -24.48 -18.22
C PHE A 691 0.69 -25.98 -18.46
N GLY A 692 1.25 -26.69 -17.49
CA GLY A 692 1.46 -28.14 -17.56
C GLY A 692 2.65 -28.59 -18.40
N TRP A 693 3.49 -27.68 -18.90
CA TRP A 693 4.75 -28.04 -19.57
C TRP A 693 5.69 -28.78 -18.62
N SER A 694 6.50 -29.68 -19.18
CA SER A 694 7.56 -30.31 -18.41
C SER A 694 8.66 -29.29 -18.08
N PRO A 695 9.41 -29.48 -16.98
CA PRO A 695 10.57 -28.64 -16.69
C PRO A 695 11.57 -28.61 -17.86
N ASP A 696 11.75 -29.72 -18.57
CA ASP A 696 12.67 -29.80 -19.72
C ASP A 696 12.17 -28.93 -20.89
N ASP A 697 10.86 -28.90 -21.17
CA ASP A 697 10.29 -28.01 -22.21
C ASP A 697 10.48 -26.54 -21.86
N ILE A 698 10.30 -26.17 -20.59
CA ILE A 698 10.51 -24.81 -20.11
C ILE A 698 11.99 -24.44 -20.22
N LEU A 699 12.88 -25.32 -19.77
CA LEU A 699 14.32 -25.10 -19.82
C LEU A 699 14.78 -24.90 -21.28
N TYR A 700 14.27 -25.70 -22.21
CA TYR A 700 14.66 -25.64 -23.61
C TYR A 700 14.02 -24.45 -24.37
N ASN A 701 12.70 -24.29 -24.30
CA ASN A 701 11.99 -23.30 -25.10
C ASN A 701 12.07 -21.88 -24.51
N ILE A 702 12.06 -21.76 -23.17
CA ILE A 702 11.96 -20.46 -22.48
C ILE A 702 13.31 -19.99 -21.94
N PHE A 703 14.10 -20.88 -21.34
CA PHE A 703 15.44 -20.54 -20.84
C PHE A 703 16.55 -20.76 -21.88
N HIS A 704 16.24 -21.39 -23.01
CA HIS A 704 17.20 -21.72 -24.07
C HIS A 704 18.40 -22.55 -23.57
N MET A 705 18.15 -23.40 -22.56
CA MET A 705 19.11 -24.37 -22.08
C MET A 705 19.07 -25.62 -22.96
N LYS A 706 20.22 -25.97 -23.54
CA LYS A 706 20.35 -27.16 -24.40
C LYS A 706 20.17 -28.46 -23.64
N THR A 707 20.54 -28.47 -22.37
CA THR A 707 20.39 -29.64 -21.49
C THR A 707 20.33 -29.24 -20.01
N ALA A 708 19.61 -30.03 -19.20
CA ALA A 708 19.64 -29.94 -17.74
C ALA A 708 20.84 -30.71 -17.12
N ARG A 709 21.68 -31.34 -17.96
CA ARG A 709 22.87 -32.09 -17.53
C ARG A 709 24.03 -31.15 -17.18
N ASN A 710 25.06 -31.70 -16.56
CA ASN A 710 26.25 -30.95 -16.19
C ASN A 710 26.96 -30.35 -17.43
N TYR A 711 27.48 -29.13 -17.30
CA TYR A 711 28.17 -28.40 -18.36
C TYR A 711 29.29 -29.19 -19.06
N TYR A 712 30.16 -29.88 -18.30
CA TYR A 712 31.25 -30.65 -18.90
C TYR A 712 30.75 -31.85 -19.69
N LEU A 713 29.63 -32.45 -19.24
CA LEU A 713 28.97 -33.53 -19.95
C LEU A 713 28.37 -33.02 -21.28
N GLU A 714 27.75 -31.84 -21.26
CA GLU A 714 27.25 -31.19 -22.48
C GLU A 714 28.39 -30.90 -23.48
N GLU A 715 29.52 -30.37 -23.01
CA GLU A 715 30.68 -30.07 -23.85
C GLU A 715 31.28 -31.33 -24.48
N ASP A 716 31.50 -32.37 -23.67
CA ASP A 716 32.00 -33.67 -24.12
C ASP A 716 31.01 -34.29 -25.14
N LEU A 717 29.70 -34.20 -24.92
CA LEU A 717 28.69 -34.71 -25.87
C LEU A 717 28.63 -33.91 -27.16
N THR A 718 28.75 -32.59 -27.09
CA THR A 718 28.77 -31.72 -28.27
C THR A 718 29.98 -32.04 -29.15
N LYS A 719 31.16 -32.19 -28.53
CA LYS A 719 32.39 -32.62 -29.23
C LYS A 719 32.26 -34.01 -29.82
N LEU A 720 31.72 -34.96 -29.05
CA LEU A 720 31.50 -36.33 -29.50
C LEU A 720 30.60 -36.36 -30.75
N LEU A 721 29.47 -35.67 -30.70
CA LEU A 721 28.53 -35.59 -31.82
C LEU A 721 29.13 -34.85 -33.01
N SER A 722 29.89 -33.77 -32.78
CA SER A 722 30.57 -33.05 -33.87
C SER A 722 31.59 -33.93 -34.57
N PHE A 723 32.45 -34.64 -33.83
CA PHE A 723 33.48 -35.52 -34.42
C PHE A 723 32.88 -36.71 -35.18
N ILE A 724 31.80 -37.29 -34.65
CA ILE A 724 31.06 -38.36 -35.36
C ILE A 724 30.40 -37.80 -36.62
N SER A 725 29.85 -36.58 -36.58
CA SER A 725 29.17 -35.97 -37.73
C SER A 725 30.12 -35.52 -38.84
N SER A 726 31.34 -35.08 -38.51
CA SER A 726 32.32 -34.61 -39.50
C SER A 726 33.11 -35.72 -40.17
N GLY A 727 33.05 -36.95 -39.65
CA GLY A 727 33.71 -38.11 -40.27
C GLY A 727 35.24 -38.07 -40.16
N GLU A 728 35.82 -37.23 -39.29
CA GLU A 728 37.26 -37.06 -39.18
C GLU A 728 37.94 -38.28 -38.52
N GLU A 729 38.68 -39.07 -39.30
CA GLU A 729 39.44 -40.22 -38.80
C GLU A 729 40.51 -39.82 -37.77
N ASP A 730 41.04 -38.60 -37.87
CA ASP A 730 42.10 -38.06 -37.02
C ASP A 730 41.64 -37.77 -35.57
N LYS A 731 40.33 -37.90 -35.29
CA LYS A 731 39.72 -37.60 -33.99
C LYS A 731 39.32 -38.83 -33.17
N LYS A 732 39.66 -40.04 -33.60
CA LYS A 732 39.32 -41.30 -32.90
C LYS A 732 39.87 -41.38 -31.47
N GLU A 733 41.07 -40.88 -31.21
CA GLU A 733 41.65 -40.86 -29.85
C GLU A 733 40.84 -39.96 -28.90
N GLU A 734 40.44 -38.77 -29.36
CA GLU A 734 39.62 -37.83 -28.59
C GLU A 734 38.21 -38.39 -28.31
N ILE A 735 37.60 -39.06 -29.31
CA ILE A 735 36.33 -39.79 -29.13
C ILE A 735 36.47 -40.89 -28.06
N GLY A 736 37.56 -41.66 -28.10
CA GLY A 736 37.85 -42.72 -27.11
C GLY A 736 37.99 -42.17 -25.69
N LEU A 737 38.69 -41.04 -25.53
CA LEU A 737 38.82 -40.35 -24.24
C LEU A 737 37.47 -39.88 -23.69
N ILE A 738 36.64 -39.27 -24.54
CA ILE A 738 35.28 -38.83 -24.15
C ILE A 738 34.44 -40.05 -23.75
N LEU A 739 34.43 -41.13 -24.55
CA LEU A 739 33.66 -42.34 -24.21
C LEU A 739 34.13 -43.00 -22.92
N HIS A 740 35.44 -42.96 -22.62
CA HIS A 740 35.92 -43.45 -21.34
C HIS A 740 35.37 -42.62 -20.17
N LYS A 741 35.33 -41.29 -20.28
CA LYS A 741 34.68 -40.43 -19.28
C LYS A 741 33.19 -40.76 -19.13
N LEU A 742 32.47 -40.88 -20.25
CA LEU A 742 31.03 -41.19 -20.27
C LEU A 742 30.73 -42.57 -19.67
N SER A 743 31.61 -43.56 -19.88
CA SER A 743 31.45 -44.91 -19.34
C SER A 743 31.52 -45.00 -17.80
N LYS A 744 32.06 -43.97 -17.14
CA LYS A 744 32.11 -43.88 -15.67
C LYS A 744 30.79 -43.37 -15.09
N LEU A 745 29.86 -42.89 -15.91
CA LEU A 745 28.55 -42.41 -15.46
C LEU A 745 27.64 -43.59 -15.14
N THR A 746 26.96 -43.54 -14.00
CA THR A 746 25.90 -44.49 -13.66
C THR A 746 24.58 -44.01 -14.24
N LEU A 747 24.27 -44.47 -15.46
CA LEU A 747 23.03 -44.11 -16.17
C LEU A 747 21.92 -45.12 -15.88
N LYS A 748 20.67 -44.66 -15.87
CA LYS A 748 19.50 -45.56 -15.80
C LYS A 748 19.42 -46.40 -17.09
N PRO A 749 18.85 -47.62 -17.08
CA PRO A 749 18.78 -48.47 -18.27
C PRO A 749 18.13 -47.79 -19.48
N ASN A 750 17.07 -47.01 -19.25
CA ASN A 750 16.30 -46.33 -20.29
C ASN A 750 16.78 -44.91 -20.58
N ASP A 751 17.97 -44.52 -20.09
CA ASP A 751 18.52 -43.20 -20.39
C ASP A 751 18.90 -43.11 -21.88
N PRO A 752 18.39 -42.13 -22.65
CA PRO A 752 18.71 -41.97 -24.07
C PRO A 752 20.21 -41.88 -24.36
N LEU A 753 21.00 -41.43 -23.37
CA LEU A 753 22.45 -41.33 -23.49
C LEU A 753 23.13 -42.69 -23.69
N ASN A 754 22.52 -43.78 -23.21
CA ASN A 754 23.04 -45.14 -23.43
C ASN A 754 23.11 -45.46 -24.93
N HIS A 755 22.10 -45.07 -25.71
CA HIS A 755 22.09 -45.25 -27.16
C HIS A 755 23.16 -44.42 -27.86
N ILE A 756 23.38 -43.18 -27.42
CA ILE A 756 24.43 -42.31 -27.98
C ILE A 756 25.82 -42.92 -27.71
N ILE A 757 26.08 -43.39 -26.49
CA ILE A 757 27.34 -44.04 -26.13
C ILE A 757 27.55 -45.32 -26.94
N GLU A 758 26.50 -46.14 -27.12
CA GLU A 758 26.58 -47.36 -27.91
C GLU A 758 26.88 -47.07 -29.39
N ASN A 759 26.18 -46.10 -29.99
CA ASN A 759 26.41 -45.71 -31.38
C ASN A 759 27.81 -45.11 -31.59
N ALA A 760 28.29 -44.31 -30.65
CA ALA A 760 29.64 -43.76 -30.69
C ALA A 760 30.73 -44.86 -30.54
N ARG A 761 30.48 -45.89 -29.73
CA ARG A 761 31.37 -47.08 -29.67
C ARG A 761 31.38 -47.83 -31.00
N ARG A 762 30.20 -48.01 -31.62
CA ARG A 762 30.08 -48.66 -32.94
C ARG A 762 30.83 -47.89 -34.02
N TYR A 763 30.81 -46.56 -33.97
CA TYR A 763 31.58 -45.72 -34.88
C TYR A 763 33.09 -45.99 -34.78
N LEU A 764 33.63 -46.10 -33.56
CA LEU A 764 35.05 -46.46 -33.36
C LEU A 764 35.41 -47.88 -33.82
N THR A 765 34.46 -48.82 -33.84
CA THR A 765 34.72 -50.20 -34.29
C THR A 765 34.53 -50.40 -35.80
N ASN A 766 33.79 -49.51 -36.47
CA ASN A 766 33.44 -49.63 -37.90
C ASN A 766 34.21 -48.66 -38.81
N ALA A 767 34.90 -47.67 -38.26
CA ALA A 767 35.86 -46.81 -38.96
C ALA A 767 37.27 -47.33 -38.71
#